data_AF-A0A932LE28-F1
#
_entry.id   AF-A0A932LE28-F1
#
_cell.length_a   1.000
_cell.length_b   1.000
_cell.length_c   1.000
_cell.angle_alpha   90.00
_cell.angle_beta   90.00
_cell.angle_gamma   90.00
#
_symmetry.space_group_name_H-M   'P 1'
#
loop_
_entity.id
_entity.type
_entity.pdbx_description
1 polymer ?
#
loop_
_entity_poly.entity_id
_entity_poly.type
_entity_poly.pdbx_seq_one_letter_code
_entity_poly.pdbx_strand_id
1 'polypeptide(L)'
;MKTAMRFMHCHCHRRNPPESIRPWCCLSAALMIATAGMTHGAVADLPLLHQADLKYVGAFRVPKTSSGGSTLGSGGLALAFNPYNNSLFITGHTNHLSIAEISIPAQLVNSSDLGKLATAALLQPLRKFTSDSFPTWALEGSVKIGGLAVADDELIGTIWEFYDANHNARNSHFRLSSLNLATANVQGLYEICPEAGHVAGYMTPVPVEWRSVLGTPYLTGQAAVNIRARTSNGPAAFGFYPGDLRPNTATPYVDYPLRHALGQAGGANPLFNGVTQITGITFIPQTRSVLFFGSHGMGDIYYGLAGDANDPYRISKGYHSINGQYAYQVWAYDALEFPQVLRGLKQPWDLRPYEVWNYDLPCFVGNKNAGGVTYDPSTQRLFVAQPHADTGALPPHPLIHVYQVGGLSPNSAPAPNPRNGAQPDDDNNGDRNTSPQSLTIMASSTGAPLGYNNPPPLPPPNPATTINAATVAELTAALTNLRSGQTISIAPGIYHLTGKVDGLYVPRNISDWAIRGASGNRNDVVIRGNGMSGSVRFGIWIDQSPHGTIADLTIDGVTDHGIIANAGVHGLLVHNVRIVDSGDQFIKSTSAENGNDLGVVEYSVFEYRSTDNDDYTNGVDVHGGDGWIIRHNLFRNILSPADQALAGPAVLMWNDSRNSVVEGNTFINVARGISLGLVDKVGGFDHQGGTIRNNLFYRDAKLPCAVDAPILVTDSPGTQVYHNTVIARGSYPNSIEYRFASSRGLDIRNNLADGKIVAREGATATSGGNVTSANLSLFVNPAAGDLHLVSGAGVIDQGVPLPGPLYDIDGQLRNGPPDVGADEYWLERSGEAEMLIEGSDQRTDPARYVVPEGRT
;
A
#
# COMPACT_ATOMS: atom_id res chain seq x y z
N MET A 1 62.97 -2.60 26.14
CA MET A 1 63.27 -3.99 25.69
C MET A 1 62.48 -4.20 24.40
N LYS A 2 63.13 -4.10 23.21
CA LYS A 2 63.56 -5.23 22.35
C LYS A 2 62.38 -6.20 22.09
N THR A 3 61.84 -6.41 20.88
CA THR A 3 62.45 -6.80 19.58
C THR A 3 61.33 -6.68 18.51
N ALA A 4 61.41 -5.97 17.36
CA ALA A 4 61.97 -6.35 16.03
C ALA A 4 61.47 -7.73 15.50
N MET A 5 61.12 -8.02 14.23
CA MET A 5 61.54 -7.48 12.92
C MET A 5 60.78 -8.19 11.74
N ARG A 6 60.57 -7.47 10.61
CA ARG A 6 60.77 -7.83 9.17
C ARG A 6 60.12 -9.08 8.53
N PHE A 7 59.28 -8.91 7.48
CA PHE A 7 59.56 -8.83 6.02
C PHE A 7 60.05 -10.12 5.35
N MET A 8 59.28 -10.64 4.36
CA MET A 8 59.86 -11.19 3.12
C MET A 8 58.86 -11.24 1.95
N HIS A 9 59.33 -10.74 0.80
CA HIS A 9 58.71 -10.68 -0.54
C HIS A 9 59.46 -11.69 -1.44
N CYS A 10 58.81 -12.26 -2.46
CA CYS A 10 59.43 -12.75 -3.72
C CYS A 10 58.31 -12.97 -4.77
N HIS A 11 58.15 -12.18 -5.84
CA HIS A 11 58.79 -12.25 -7.19
C HIS A 11 58.77 -13.65 -7.83
N CYS A 12 58.49 -13.90 -9.13
CA CYS A 12 58.01 -13.16 -10.30
C CYS A 12 57.91 -14.17 -11.49
N HIS A 13 56.97 -14.03 -12.46
CA HIS A 13 57.15 -14.14 -13.94
C HIS A 13 56.02 -14.76 -14.79
N ARG A 14 55.40 -13.87 -15.59
CA ARG A 14 55.11 -13.85 -17.05
C ARG A 14 54.79 -15.15 -17.82
N ARG A 15 53.68 -15.08 -18.58
CA ARG A 15 53.59 -15.23 -20.06
C ARG A 15 52.28 -14.57 -20.59
N ASN A 16 52.39 -13.80 -21.69
CA ASN A 16 51.31 -13.16 -22.48
C ASN A 16 50.95 -14.05 -23.72
N PRO A 17 50.17 -13.58 -24.73
CA PRO A 17 48.70 -13.57 -24.89
C PRO A 17 48.28 -14.36 -26.19
N PRO A 18 47.05 -14.27 -26.77
CA PRO A 18 46.72 -13.14 -27.69
C PRO A 18 45.22 -12.71 -27.78
N GLU A 19 45.03 -11.46 -28.26
CA GLU A 19 44.01 -10.91 -29.21
C GLU A 19 42.50 -11.21 -28.98
N SER A 20 41.53 -10.27 -28.98
CA SER A 20 41.32 -9.10 -29.85
C SER A 20 40.29 -8.07 -29.29
N ILE A 21 40.68 -6.79 -29.36
CA ILE A 21 39.98 -5.50 -29.65
C ILE A 21 38.41 -5.39 -29.56
N ARG A 22 38.00 -4.35 -28.79
CA ARG A 22 36.71 -3.60 -28.58
C ARG A 22 35.88 -3.30 -29.87
N PRO A 23 34.57 -2.91 -29.88
CA PRO A 23 33.92 -1.96 -28.95
C PRO A 23 32.37 -2.04 -28.70
N TRP A 24 31.90 -1.21 -27.73
CA TRP A 24 30.59 -0.52 -27.64
C TRP A 24 29.29 -1.22 -27.13
N CYS A 25 28.69 -0.51 -26.16
CA CYS A 25 27.27 -0.14 -26.02
C CYS A 25 26.19 -1.17 -25.65
N CYS A 26 25.66 -0.93 -24.44
CA CYS A 26 24.25 -0.64 -24.13
C CYS A 26 23.19 -1.75 -24.02
N LEU A 27 22.40 -1.52 -22.97
CA LEU A 27 21.00 -1.87 -22.73
C LEU A 27 20.66 -3.33 -22.38
N SER A 28 20.35 -3.54 -21.11
CA SER A 28 19.34 -4.51 -20.69
C SER A 28 18.60 -3.95 -19.49
N ALA A 29 17.32 -3.63 -19.71
CA ALA A 29 16.40 -3.05 -18.75
C ALA A 29 16.07 -4.06 -17.64
N ALA A 30 16.29 -3.64 -16.38
CA ALA A 30 15.73 -4.31 -15.21
C ALA A 30 14.41 -3.60 -14.87
N LEU A 31 13.31 -4.33 -15.02
CA LEU A 31 11.97 -3.89 -14.61
C LEU A 31 11.88 -4.03 -13.07
N MET A 32 12.29 -3.00 -12.33
CA MET A 32 11.94 -2.84 -10.92
C MET A 32 10.54 -2.26 -10.82
N ILE A 33 9.61 -3.01 -10.23
CA ILE A 33 8.30 -2.49 -9.84
C ILE A 33 8.52 -1.66 -8.56
N ALA A 34 8.63 -0.33 -8.73
CA ALA A 34 8.77 0.62 -7.63
C ALA A 34 7.41 0.83 -6.94
N THR A 35 7.33 0.53 -5.64
CA THR A 35 6.16 0.81 -4.81
C THR A 35 6.27 2.19 -4.17
N ALA A 36 5.52 3.19 -4.66
CA ALA A 36 5.45 4.52 -4.03
C ALA A 36 4.00 5.00 -3.87
N GLY A 37 3.65 5.48 -2.67
CA GLY A 37 2.38 6.16 -2.44
C GLY A 37 2.37 7.54 -3.10
N MET A 38 1.33 7.87 -3.87
CA MET A 38 1.18 9.18 -4.52
C MET A 38 0.34 10.11 -3.62
N THR A 39 0.51 11.43 -3.77
CA THR A 39 -0.33 12.45 -3.11
C THR A 39 -1.65 12.63 -3.87
N HIS A 40 -2.69 13.21 -3.24
CA HIS A 40 -4.04 13.33 -3.80
C HIS A 40 -4.10 14.05 -5.17
N GLY A 41 -3.25 15.03 -5.43
CA GLY A 41 -3.20 15.65 -6.75
C GLY A 41 -2.28 14.94 -7.75
N ALA A 42 -1.23 14.24 -7.31
CA ALA A 42 -0.43 13.39 -8.20
C ALA A 42 -1.28 12.24 -8.78
N VAL A 43 -2.22 11.71 -8.00
CA VAL A 43 -3.20 10.74 -8.52
C VAL A 43 -4.31 11.39 -9.36
N ALA A 44 -4.49 12.72 -9.27
CA ALA A 44 -5.52 13.43 -10.03
C ALA A 44 -5.18 13.60 -11.52
N ASP A 45 -3.89 13.66 -11.82
CA ASP A 45 -3.35 13.75 -13.17
C ASP A 45 -3.21 12.39 -13.85
N LEU A 46 -3.45 11.29 -13.13
CA LEU A 46 -3.41 9.96 -13.72
C LEU A 46 -4.51 9.83 -14.79
N PRO A 47 -4.21 9.16 -15.92
CA PRO A 47 -5.16 9.03 -17.01
C PRO A 47 -6.39 8.24 -16.58
N LEU A 48 -7.53 8.59 -17.18
CA LEU A 48 -8.66 7.68 -17.26
C LEU A 48 -8.37 6.69 -18.39
N LEU A 49 -8.57 5.40 -18.11
CA LEU A 49 -8.67 4.40 -19.15
C LEU A 49 -10.02 4.48 -19.84
N HIS A 50 -9.98 4.34 -21.15
CA HIS A 50 -11.16 4.24 -21.99
C HIS A 50 -11.21 2.87 -22.65
N GLN A 51 -12.33 2.55 -23.30
CA GLN A 51 -12.48 1.28 -24.03
C GLN A 51 -11.30 1.02 -24.98
N ALA A 52 -10.82 2.07 -25.65
CA ALA A 52 -9.74 1.99 -26.63
C ALA A 52 -8.41 1.52 -26.01
N ASP A 53 -8.22 1.65 -24.70
CA ASP A 53 -6.99 1.25 -24.02
C ASP A 53 -6.95 -0.24 -23.70
N LEU A 54 -8.07 -0.95 -23.76
CA LEU A 54 -8.10 -2.40 -23.56
C LEU A 54 -7.91 -3.13 -24.89
N LYS A 55 -6.68 -3.59 -25.16
CA LYS A 55 -6.34 -4.31 -26.40
C LYS A 55 -6.42 -5.81 -26.20
N TYR A 56 -7.37 -6.47 -26.86
CA TYR A 56 -7.50 -7.92 -26.75
C TYR A 56 -6.28 -8.65 -27.34
N VAL A 57 -5.62 -9.49 -26.52
CA VAL A 57 -4.41 -10.24 -26.90
C VAL A 57 -4.75 -11.67 -27.31
N GLY A 58 -5.68 -12.30 -26.59
CA GLY A 58 -6.06 -13.67 -26.85
C GLY A 58 -6.77 -14.31 -25.68
N ALA A 59 -6.92 -15.63 -25.73
CA ALA A 59 -7.47 -16.42 -24.64
C ALA A 59 -6.70 -17.73 -24.45
N PHE A 60 -6.96 -18.38 -23.33
CA PHE A 60 -6.52 -19.74 -23.06
C PHE A 60 -7.60 -20.54 -22.31
N ARG A 61 -7.49 -21.86 -22.40
CA ARG A 61 -8.39 -22.82 -21.77
C ARG A 61 -7.88 -23.17 -20.39
N VAL A 62 -8.80 -23.45 -19.47
CA VAL A 62 -8.45 -24.03 -18.17
C VAL A 62 -8.31 -25.56 -18.26
N PRO A 63 -7.58 -26.22 -17.35
CA PRO A 63 -7.51 -27.68 -17.28
C PRO A 63 -8.91 -28.31 -17.14
N LYS A 64 -9.12 -29.44 -17.82
CA LYS A 64 -10.35 -30.24 -17.72
C LYS A 64 -10.31 -31.30 -16.62
N THR A 65 -9.24 -31.31 -15.84
CA THR A 65 -9.01 -32.29 -14.77
C THR A 65 -9.89 -31.99 -13.56
N SER A 66 -10.51 -33.03 -13.00
CA SER A 66 -11.15 -32.98 -11.69
C SER A 66 -10.17 -33.38 -10.59
N SER A 67 -10.28 -32.74 -9.42
CA SER A 67 -9.51 -33.08 -8.21
C SER A 67 -10.27 -32.59 -6.97
N GLY A 68 -9.95 -33.13 -5.79
CA GLY A 68 -10.55 -32.71 -4.51
C GLY A 68 -12.09 -32.71 -4.47
N GLY A 69 -12.74 -33.57 -5.27
CA GLY A 69 -14.21 -33.61 -5.38
C GLY A 69 -14.83 -32.44 -6.13
N SER A 70 -14.08 -31.75 -6.98
CA SER A 70 -14.54 -30.64 -7.82
C SER A 70 -13.93 -30.67 -9.23
N THR A 71 -14.32 -29.71 -10.07
CA THR A 71 -13.84 -29.49 -11.44
C THR A 71 -13.80 -27.99 -11.72
N LEU A 72 -13.08 -27.54 -12.75
CA LEU A 72 -13.15 -26.16 -13.25
C LEU A 72 -14.35 -25.92 -14.18
N GLY A 73 -15.07 -26.97 -14.61
CA GLY A 73 -16.33 -26.84 -15.32
C GLY A 73 -17.37 -26.05 -14.52
N SER A 74 -18.09 -25.12 -15.16
CA SER A 74 -18.96 -24.12 -14.49
C SER A 74 -18.27 -23.28 -13.40
N GLY A 75 -16.94 -23.19 -13.42
CA GLY A 75 -16.14 -22.36 -12.51
C GLY A 75 -15.82 -20.98 -13.10
N GLY A 76 -14.78 -20.35 -12.54
CA GLY A 76 -14.28 -19.05 -13.01
C GLY A 76 -15.09 -17.84 -12.50
N LEU A 77 -15.85 -17.99 -11.41
CA LEU A 77 -16.58 -16.88 -10.81
C LEU A 77 -15.67 -15.87 -10.11
N ALA A 78 -14.49 -16.29 -9.66
CA ALA A 78 -13.48 -15.41 -9.07
C ALA A 78 -12.09 -15.81 -9.56
N LEU A 79 -11.26 -14.79 -9.75
CA LEU A 79 -9.86 -14.90 -10.13
C LEU A 79 -9.00 -14.07 -9.18
N ALA A 80 -7.79 -14.53 -8.88
CA ALA A 80 -6.75 -13.70 -8.29
C ALA A 80 -5.40 -14.01 -8.97
N PHE A 81 -4.70 -12.96 -9.39
CA PHE A 81 -3.33 -13.10 -9.88
C PHE A 81 -2.38 -13.39 -8.71
N ASN A 82 -1.56 -14.43 -8.86
CA ASN A 82 -0.50 -14.76 -7.93
C ASN A 82 0.85 -14.28 -8.50
N PRO A 83 1.43 -13.20 -7.96
CA PRO A 83 2.68 -12.65 -8.48
C PRO A 83 3.88 -13.57 -8.26
N TYR A 84 3.83 -14.48 -7.28
CA TYR A 84 4.97 -15.34 -6.94
C TYR A 84 5.18 -16.49 -7.93
N ASN A 85 4.09 -17.00 -8.52
CA ASN A 85 4.13 -18.11 -9.46
C ASN A 85 3.74 -17.71 -10.90
N ASN A 86 3.44 -16.43 -11.14
CA ASN A 86 2.88 -15.94 -12.41
C ASN A 86 1.71 -16.81 -12.90
N SER A 87 0.71 -16.93 -12.03
CA SER A 87 -0.38 -17.89 -12.14
C SER A 87 -1.70 -17.25 -11.69
N LEU A 88 -2.80 -17.98 -11.83
CA LEU A 88 -4.11 -17.55 -11.39
C LEU A 88 -4.67 -18.53 -10.35
N PHE A 89 -5.08 -18.01 -9.20
CA PHE A 89 -6.08 -18.68 -8.38
C PHE A 89 -7.44 -18.52 -9.04
N ILE A 90 -8.19 -19.62 -9.12
CA ILE A 90 -9.47 -19.68 -9.82
C ILE A 90 -10.46 -20.54 -9.03
N THR A 91 -11.71 -20.10 -9.00
CA THR A 91 -12.78 -20.92 -8.41
C THR A 91 -13.17 -22.08 -9.32
N GLY A 92 -13.31 -23.27 -8.72
CA GLY A 92 -13.91 -24.43 -9.35
C GLY A 92 -15.42 -24.30 -9.52
N HIS A 93 -16.08 -25.43 -9.76
CA HIS A 93 -17.50 -25.52 -10.05
C HIS A 93 -18.33 -24.69 -9.06
N THR A 94 -19.23 -23.87 -9.59
CA THR A 94 -19.94 -22.84 -8.82
C THR A 94 -20.65 -23.32 -7.54
N ASN A 95 -20.95 -24.62 -7.42
CA ASN A 95 -21.65 -25.21 -6.26
C ASN A 95 -20.73 -25.99 -5.32
N HIS A 96 -19.41 -25.97 -5.53
CA HIS A 96 -18.48 -26.84 -4.80
C HIS A 96 -17.54 -26.10 -3.85
N LEU A 97 -17.67 -24.78 -3.67
CA LEU A 97 -16.77 -23.95 -2.83
C LEU A 97 -15.32 -24.42 -2.93
N SER A 98 -14.73 -24.31 -4.11
CA SER A 98 -13.39 -24.86 -4.35
C SER A 98 -12.50 -23.88 -5.08
N ILE A 99 -11.20 -23.92 -4.78
CA ILE A 99 -10.17 -23.08 -5.37
C ILE A 99 -9.07 -23.97 -5.95
N ALA A 100 -8.52 -23.59 -7.10
CA ALA A 100 -7.34 -24.18 -7.72
C ALA A 100 -6.33 -23.09 -8.06
N GLU A 101 -5.10 -23.47 -8.36
CA GLU A 101 -4.12 -22.58 -9.00
C GLU A 101 -3.76 -23.13 -10.38
N ILE A 102 -3.81 -22.28 -11.41
CA ILE A 102 -3.48 -22.64 -12.79
C ILE A 102 -2.40 -21.73 -13.37
N SER A 103 -1.54 -22.27 -14.24
CA SER A 103 -0.52 -21.49 -14.92
C SER A 103 -1.12 -20.52 -15.95
N ILE A 104 -0.40 -19.46 -16.30
CA ILE A 104 -0.73 -18.65 -17.48
C ILE A 104 0.11 -19.13 -18.68
N PRO A 105 -0.49 -19.62 -19.78
CA PRO A 105 0.27 -20.03 -20.96
C PRO A 105 1.05 -18.87 -21.58
N ALA A 106 2.29 -19.13 -22.01
CA ALA A 106 3.13 -18.11 -22.65
C ALA A 106 2.59 -17.63 -24.01
N GLN A 107 1.93 -18.54 -24.76
CA GLN A 107 1.32 -18.22 -26.04
C GLN A 107 -0.17 -17.94 -25.86
N LEU A 108 -0.57 -16.72 -26.15
CA LEU A 108 -1.96 -16.27 -26.19
C LEU A 108 -2.39 -16.13 -27.64
N VAL A 109 -3.53 -16.72 -27.99
CA VAL A 109 -4.04 -16.71 -29.36
C VAL A 109 -5.38 -15.98 -29.40
N ASN A 110 -5.48 -14.96 -30.25
CA ASN A 110 -6.75 -14.34 -30.59
C ASN A 110 -7.51 -15.22 -31.59
N SER A 111 -8.31 -16.15 -31.08
CA SER A 111 -9.16 -17.01 -31.88
C SER A 111 -10.43 -17.41 -31.14
N SER A 112 -11.51 -17.61 -31.88
CA SER A 112 -12.72 -18.28 -31.39
C SER A 112 -12.67 -19.81 -31.54
N ASP A 113 -11.64 -20.34 -32.21
CA ASP A 113 -11.42 -21.77 -32.37
C ASP A 113 -10.72 -22.35 -31.13
N LEU A 114 -11.48 -23.10 -30.32
CA LEU A 114 -11.00 -23.73 -29.09
C LEU A 114 -9.82 -24.67 -29.32
N GLY A 115 -9.66 -25.25 -30.51
CA GLY A 115 -8.54 -26.13 -30.85
C GLY A 115 -7.20 -25.41 -30.95
N LYS A 116 -7.21 -24.07 -31.16
CA LYS A 116 -6.01 -23.24 -31.27
C LYS A 116 -5.57 -22.62 -29.95
N LEU A 117 -6.42 -22.65 -28.94
CA LEU A 117 -6.13 -22.05 -27.64
C LEU A 117 -5.26 -23.01 -26.81
N ALA A 118 -4.19 -22.47 -26.22
CA ALA A 118 -3.39 -23.21 -25.25
C ALA A 118 -4.23 -23.58 -24.02
N THR A 119 -3.92 -24.71 -23.40
CA THR A 119 -4.53 -25.12 -22.11
C THR A 119 -3.54 -24.85 -20.99
N ALA A 120 -3.97 -24.12 -19.96
CA ALA A 120 -3.20 -23.93 -18.73
C ALA A 120 -2.92 -25.27 -18.04
N ALA A 121 -1.81 -25.35 -17.31
CA ALA A 121 -1.51 -26.44 -16.41
C ALA A 121 -2.17 -26.20 -15.04
N LEU A 122 -2.55 -27.28 -14.35
CA LEU A 122 -2.97 -27.24 -12.96
C LEU A 122 -1.72 -27.24 -12.07
N LEU A 123 -1.48 -26.16 -11.35
CA LEU A 123 -0.31 -26.01 -10.46
C LEU A 123 -0.63 -26.51 -9.05
N GLN A 124 -1.81 -26.16 -8.55
CA GLN A 124 -2.35 -26.71 -7.30
C GLN A 124 -3.72 -27.33 -7.57
N PRO A 125 -3.99 -28.54 -7.05
CA PRO A 125 -5.27 -29.20 -7.24
C PRO A 125 -6.41 -28.42 -6.59
N LEU A 126 -7.63 -28.68 -7.07
CA LEU A 126 -8.83 -28.12 -6.49
C LEU A 126 -8.93 -28.53 -5.02
N ARG A 127 -8.89 -27.56 -4.10
CA ARG A 127 -9.27 -27.75 -2.70
C ARG A 127 -10.70 -27.32 -2.51
N LYS A 128 -11.53 -28.23 -2.01
CA LYS A 128 -12.92 -28.01 -1.66
C LYS A 128 -13.05 -27.62 -0.19
N PHE A 129 -13.92 -26.66 0.09
CA PHE A 129 -14.32 -26.21 1.42
C PHE A 129 -15.78 -26.60 1.68
N THR A 130 -16.11 -26.86 2.94
CA THR A 130 -17.46 -27.13 3.45
C THR A 130 -17.79 -26.16 4.57
N SER A 131 -19.02 -26.16 5.08
CA SER A 131 -19.40 -25.36 6.26
C SER A 131 -18.42 -25.57 7.41
N ASP A 132 -18.03 -26.82 7.64
CA ASP A 132 -17.15 -27.24 8.74
C ASP A 132 -15.68 -26.82 8.53
N SER A 133 -15.34 -26.32 7.34
CA SER A 133 -14.03 -25.72 7.09
C SER A 133 -13.88 -24.34 7.75
N PHE A 134 -14.99 -23.71 8.14
CA PHE A 134 -15.00 -22.35 8.68
C PHE A 134 -15.40 -22.38 10.17
N PRO A 135 -14.56 -21.82 11.07
CA PRO A 135 -14.91 -21.65 12.48
C PRO A 135 -16.27 -21.00 12.74
N THR A 136 -16.71 -20.10 11.86
CA THR A 136 -18.01 -19.44 11.92
C THR A 136 -18.74 -19.64 10.59
N TRP A 137 -19.94 -20.24 10.67
CA TRP A 137 -20.82 -20.46 9.52
C TRP A 137 -22.25 -20.05 9.87
N ALA A 138 -22.77 -19.06 9.15
CA ALA A 138 -24.14 -18.56 9.31
C ALA A 138 -24.84 -18.34 7.95
N LEU A 139 -24.28 -18.91 6.88
CA LEU A 139 -24.85 -18.81 5.54
C LEU A 139 -25.84 -19.95 5.31
N GLU A 140 -27.00 -19.60 4.76
CA GLU A 140 -28.05 -20.56 4.44
C GLU A 140 -28.05 -20.83 2.92
N GLY A 141 -28.77 -21.84 2.45
CA GLY A 141 -28.99 -22.05 1.02
C GLY A 141 -27.74 -22.34 0.15
N SER A 142 -27.75 -21.81 -1.07
CA SER A 142 -26.70 -22.04 -2.08
C SER A 142 -25.63 -20.96 -1.98
N VAL A 143 -24.42 -21.37 -1.61
CA VAL A 143 -23.29 -20.47 -1.38
C VAL A 143 -22.23 -20.58 -2.47
N LYS A 144 -21.54 -19.47 -2.72
CA LYS A 144 -20.54 -19.36 -3.79
C LYS A 144 -19.36 -18.53 -3.30
N ILE A 145 -18.16 -18.85 -3.79
CA ILE A 145 -17.00 -17.98 -3.62
C ILE A 145 -17.16 -16.79 -4.57
N GLY A 146 -17.17 -15.58 -4.01
CA GLY A 146 -17.47 -14.34 -4.73
C GLY A 146 -16.24 -13.61 -5.28
N GLY A 147 -15.12 -13.72 -4.59
CA GLY A 147 -13.88 -13.03 -4.92
C GLY A 147 -12.69 -13.73 -4.28
N LEU A 148 -11.52 -13.49 -4.86
CA LEU A 148 -10.23 -13.95 -4.37
C LEU A 148 -9.24 -12.79 -4.47
N ALA A 149 -8.32 -12.70 -3.52
CA ALA A 149 -7.21 -11.75 -3.55
C ALA A 149 -5.99 -12.35 -2.85
N VAL A 150 -4.80 -12.12 -3.41
CA VAL A 150 -3.52 -12.43 -2.75
C VAL A 150 -3.11 -11.22 -1.91
N ALA A 151 -2.83 -11.42 -0.63
CA ALA A 151 -2.38 -10.38 0.30
C ALA A 151 -1.41 -10.98 1.32
N ASP A 152 -0.21 -10.40 1.48
CA ASP A 152 0.78 -10.77 2.49
C ASP A 152 1.02 -12.30 2.62
N ASP A 153 1.24 -12.98 1.48
CA ASP A 153 1.41 -14.44 1.37
C ASP A 153 0.19 -15.31 1.78
N GLU A 154 -0.94 -14.67 2.06
CA GLU A 154 -2.24 -15.30 2.31
C GLU A 154 -3.17 -15.20 1.09
N LEU A 155 -4.14 -16.11 1.02
CA LEU A 155 -5.24 -16.01 0.06
C LEU A 155 -6.51 -15.57 0.79
N ILE A 156 -6.98 -14.38 0.48
CA ILE A 156 -8.24 -13.84 0.97
C ILE A 156 -9.35 -14.26 -0.01
N GLY A 157 -10.48 -14.68 0.54
CA GLY A 157 -11.66 -15.00 -0.25
C GLY A 157 -12.95 -14.49 0.38
N THR A 158 -13.99 -14.42 -0.44
CA THR A 158 -15.34 -14.11 0.02
C THR A 158 -16.30 -15.25 -0.30
N ILE A 159 -17.32 -15.44 0.53
CA ILE A 159 -18.45 -16.33 0.30
C ILE A 159 -19.75 -15.53 0.41
N TRP A 160 -20.62 -15.71 -0.58
CA TRP A 160 -21.95 -15.11 -0.59
C TRP A 160 -23.03 -16.17 -0.78
N GLU A 161 -24.22 -15.83 -0.30
CA GLU A 161 -25.43 -16.64 -0.44
C GLU A 161 -26.27 -16.18 -1.63
N PHE A 162 -26.56 -17.14 -2.53
CA PHE A 162 -27.28 -16.93 -3.78
C PHE A 162 -28.69 -16.39 -3.59
N TYR A 163 -29.37 -16.79 -2.53
CA TYR A 163 -30.74 -16.39 -2.25
C TYR A 163 -31.01 -16.36 -0.74
N ASP A 164 -31.10 -15.15 -0.18
CA ASP A 164 -31.24 -14.89 1.25
C ASP A 164 -32.39 -13.89 1.45
N ALA A 165 -33.61 -14.40 1.44
CA ALA A 165 -34.81 -13.56 1.58
C ALA A 165 -34.99 -12.99 2.99
N ASN A 166 -34.34 -13.59 3.98
CA ASN A 166 -34.43 -13.18 5.38
C ASN A 166 -33.37 -12.15 5.76
N HIS A 167 -32.42 -11.85 4.85
CA HIS A 167 -31.27 -11.00 5.11
C HIS A 167 -30.45 -11.53 6.29
N ASN A 168 -30.20 -12.83 6.35
CA ASN A 168 -29.48 -13.50 7.43
C ASN A 168 -27.95 -13.48 7.23
N ALA A 169 -27.48 -13.38 5.98
CA ALA A 169 -26.04 -13.41 5.71
C ALA A 169 -25.33 -12.17 6.28
N ARG A 170 -24.33 -12.42 7.13
CA ARG A 170 -23.47 -11.40 7.77
C ARG A 170 -22.00 -11.67 7.50
N ASN A 171 -21.55 -12.89 7.76
CA ASN A 171 -20.18 -13.29 7.54
C ASN A 171 -19.92 -13.59 6.06
N SER A 172 -18.81 -13.09 5.53
CA SER A 172 -18.48 -13.23 4.10
C SER A 172 -17.01 -13.48 3.83
N HIS A 173 -16.08 -12.87 4.57
CA HIS A 173 -14.66 -12.93 4.23
C HIS A 173 -13.97 -14.10 4.94
N PHE A 174 -13.02 -14.75 4.31
CA PHE A 174 -12.14 -15.75 4.92
C PHE A 174 -10.71 -15.54 4.46
N ARG A 175 -9.78 -16.15 5.18
CA ARG A 175 -8.37 -16.23 4.78
C ARG A 175 -7.87 -17.66 4.81
N LEU A 176 -7.00 -17.96 3.88
CA LEU A 176 -6.13 -19.12 3.90
C LEU A 176 -4.74 -18.64 4.35
N SER A 177 -4.21 -19.21 5.42
CA SER A 177 -2.95 -18.78 6.06
C SER A 177 -1.68 -18.91 5.21
N SER A 178 -1.81 -19.36 3.96
CA SER A 178 -0.73 -19.40 2.97
C SER A 178 -1.32 -19.55 1.57
N LEU A 179 -0.54 -19.24 0.55
CA LEU A 179 -0.87 -19.52 -0.86
C LEU A 179 -0.82 -21.01 -1.25
N ASN A 180 -0.29 -21.88 -0.39
CA ASN A 180 -0.35 -23.33 -0.60
C ASN A 180 -1.71 -23.87 -0.15
N LEU A 181 -2.60 -24.10 -1.12
CA LEU A 181 -3.95 -24.61 -0.90
C LEU A 181 -3.93 -25.93 -0.14
N ALA A 182 -2.95 -26.82 -0.31
CA ALA A 182 -2.97 -28.12 0.36
C ALA A 182 -2.76 -28.01 1.87
N THR A 183 -1.97 -27.04 2.34
CA THR A 183 -1.55 -26.92 3.74
C THR A 183 -2.13 -25.71 4.46
N ALA A 184 -2.71 -24.74 3.76
CA ALA A 184 -3.21 -23.52 4.38
C ALA A 184 -4.34 -23.79 5.39
N ASN A 185 -4.28 -23.14 6.55
CA ASN A 185 -5.37 -23.16 7.52
C ASN A 185 -6.46 -22.19 7.08
N VAL A 186 -7.71 -22.60 7.21
CA VAL A 186 -8.88 -21.76 6.91
C VAL A 186 -9.25 -20.97 8.17
N GLN A 187 -9.43 -19.67 8.04
CA GLN A 187 -9.93 -18.81 9.12
C GLN A 187 -11.10 -17.96 8.62
N GLY A 188 -12.06 -17.65 9.50
CA GLY A 188 -13.31 -16.97 9.16
C GLY A 188 -14.53 -17.91 9.27
N LEU A 189 -15.71 -17.55 8.77
CA LEU A 189 -16.03 -16.34 8.02
C LEU A 189 -16.15 -15.08 8.90
N TYR A 190 -15.65 -13.96 8.41
CA TYR A 190 -15.63 -12.65 9.06
C TYR A 190 -16.74 -11.73 8.53
N GLU A 191 -17.31 -10.91 9.43
CA GLU A 191 -18.37 -9.93 9.14
C GLU A 191 -17.80 -8.51 9.02
N ILE A 192 -17.07 -8.20 7.96
CA ILE A 192 -16.47 -6.84 7.85
C ILE A 192 -17.49 -5.73 7.56
N CYS A 193 -18.74 -6.09 7.25
CA CYS A 193 -19.87 -5.20 6.98
C CYS A 193 -21.17 -5.89 7.41
N PRO A 194 -22.14 -5.18 8.03
CA PRO A 194 -23.42 -5.79 8.43
C PRO A 194 -24.23 -6.31 7.24
N GLU A 195 -24.05 -5.71 6.06
CA GLU A 195 -24.76 -6.09 4.83
C GLU A 195 -23.81 -6.86 3.91
N ALA A 196 -23.64 -8.16 4.20
CA ALA A 196 -22.72 -9.02 3.46
C ALA A 196 -22.94 -8.99 1.93
N GLY A 197 -24.19 -8.83 1.49
CA GLY A 197 -24.53 -8.76 0.06
C GLY A 197 -24.01 -7.52 -0.68
N HIS A 198 -23.31 -6.61 0.01
CA HIS A 198 -22.60 -5.46 -0.58
C HIS A 198 -21.08 -5.66 -0.67
N VAL A 199 -20.52 -6.66 0.03
CA VAL A 199 -19.06 -6.87 0.14
C VAL A 199 -18.60 -8.31 -0.13
N ALA A 200 -19.51 -9.28 -0.24
CA ALA A 200 -19.17 -10.70 -0.33
C ALA A 200 -18.79 -11.19 -1.74
N GLY A 201 -18.35 -10.29 -2.61
CA GLY A 201 -18.13 -10.54 -4.04
C GLY A 201 -16.67 -10.35 -4.41
N TYR A 202 -16.46 -9.67 -5.54
CA TYR A 202 -15.16 -9.42 -6.14
C TYR A 202 -14.25 -8.56 -5.26
N MET A 203 -12.94 -8.66 -5.49
CA MET A 203 -11.91 -7.90 -4.78
C MET A 203 -10.80 -7.46 -5.73
N THR A 204 -10.10 -6.37 -5.40
CA THR A 204 -8.90 -5.94 -6.11
C THR A 204 -7.95 -5.21 -5.16
N PRO A 205 -6.62 -5.34 -5.33
CA PRO A 205 -5.67 -4.47 -4.63
C PRO A 205 -5.86 -3.02 -5.06
N VAL A 206 -5.71 -2.10 -4.12
CA VAL A 206 -5.53 -0.67 -4.40
C VAL A 206 -4.07 -0.47 -4.84
N PRO A 207 -3.83 0.13 -6.03
CA PRO A 207 -2.49 0.47 -6.47
C PRO A 207 -1.79 1.33 -5.42
N VAL A 208 -0.50 1.10 -5.24
CA VAL A 208 0.28 1.69 -4.15
C VAL A 208 0.13 3.22 -4.10
N GLU A 209 0.05 3.85 -5.26
CA GLU A 209 -0.17 5.27 -5.46
C GLU A 209 -1.47 5.79 -4.82
N TRP A 210 -2.52 4.97 -4.76
CA TRP A 210 -3.84 5.34 -4.26
C TRP A 210 -4.05 5.00 -2.78
N ARG A 211 -3.17 4.19 -2.17
CA ARG A 211 -3.38 3.66 -0.82
C ARG A 211 -3.43 4.75 0.24
N SER A 212 -2.56 5.75 0.15
CA SER A 212 -2.55 6.94 1.02
C SER A 212 -3.82 7.77 0.89
N VAL A 213 -4.29 7.94 -0.34
CA VAL A 213 -5.46 8.77 -0.70
C VAL A 213 -6.77 8.12 -0.25
N LEU A 214 -6.86 6.80 -0.38
CA LEU A 214 -8.06 6.06 0.02
C LEU A 214 -8.01 5.57 1.47
N GLY A 215 -6.82 5.45 2.07
CA GLY A 215 -6.66 4.90 3.43
C GLY A 215 -6.90 3.40 3.51
N THR A 216 -6.85 2.68 2.39
CA THR A 216 -7.09 1.23 2.31
C THR A 216 -6.20 0.55 1.27
N PRO A 217 -5.69 -0.67 1.54
CA PRO A 217 -4.87 -1.40 0.58
C PRO A 217 -5.66 -2.25 -0.41
N TYR A 218 -6.94 -2.54 -0.15
CA TYR A 218 -7.79 -3.35 -1.03
C TYR A 218 -9.21 -2.77 -1.11
N LEU A 219 -9.88 -3.08 -2.22
CA LEU A 219 -11.31 -2.88 -2.42
C LEU A 219 -12.01 -4.23 -2.52
N THR A 220 -13.20 -4.33 -1.91
CA THR A 220 -14.14 -5.44 -2.05
C THR A 220 -15.52 -4.91 -2.44
N GLY A 221 -16.37 -5.75 -3.03
CA GLY A 221 -17.71 -5.35 -3.40
C GLY A 221 -18.58 -6.49 -3.88
N GLN A 222 -19.89 -6.30 -3.82
CA GLN A 222 -20.88 -7.22 -4.35
C GLN A 222 -22.10 -6.45 -4.82
N ALA A 223 -22.67 -6.89 -5.95
CA ALA A 223 -23.81 -6.24 -6.54
C ALA A 223 -24.71 -7.23 -7.26
N ALA A 224 -25.96 -6.81 -7.46
CA ALA A 224 -26.91 -7.45 -8.36
C ALA A 224 -27.18 -8.94 -8.08
N VAL A 225 -27.10 -9.36 -6.82
CA VAL A 225 -27.56 -10.68 -6.39
C VAL A 225 -29.08 -10.69 -6.13
N ASN A 226 -29.66 -11.88 -5.97
CA ASN A 226 -31.10 -12.00 -5.69
C ASN A 226 -31.46 -11.30 -4.38
N ILE A 227 -32.71 -10.81 -4.34
CA ILE A 227 -33.24 -9.94 -3.27
C ILE A 227 -32.54 -8.58 -3.29
N ARG A 228 -33.05 -7.66 -4.10
CA ARG A 228 -32.41 -6.36 -4.36
C ARG A 228 -32.20 -5.47 -3.13
N ALA A 229 -32.92 -5.74 -2.03
CA ALA A 229 -32.84 -4.96 -0.81
C ALA A 229 -31.61 -5.30 0.06
N ARG A 230 -30.86 -6.37 -0.22
CA ARG A 230 -29.67 -6.80 0.54
C ARG A 230 -28.34 -6.65 -0.22
N THR A 231 -28.36 -5.99 -1.37
CA THR A 231 -27.19 -5.85 -2.25
C THR A 231 -27.20 -4.51 -2.96
N SER A 232 -26.04 -4.13 -3.49
CA SER A 232 -25.93 -2.96 -4.32
C SER A 232 -26.65 -3.16 -5.66
N ASN A 233 -27.45 -2.17 -6.04
CA ASN A 233 -28.19 -2.05 -7.29
C ASN A 233 -27.39 -1.19 -8.30
N GLY A 234 -26.11 -1.55 -8.43
CA GLY A 234 -25.07 -0.92 -9.22
C GLY A 234 -23.70 -1.42 -8.74
N PRO A 235 -22.58 -1.00 -9.36
CA PRO A 235 -21.25 -1.31 -8.87
C PRO A 235 -21.06 -1.01 -7.37
N ALA A 236 -20.22 -1.78 -6.67
CA ALA A 236 -19.95 -1.57 -5.25
C ALA A 236 -18.44 -1.64 -4.99
N ALA A 237 -17.91 -0.67 -4.24
CA ALA A 237 -16.52 -0.67 -3.81
C ALA A 237 -16.41 -0.19 -2.37
N PHE A 238 -15.88 -1.07 -1.53
CA PHE A 238 -15.64 -0.84 -0.11
C PHE A 238 -14.16 -1.07 0.18
N GLY A 239 -13.51 -0.11 0.85
CA GLY A 239 -12.16 -0.27 1.37
C GLY A 239 -12.12 -1.25 2.52
N PHE A 240 -11.17 -2.18 2.51
CA PHE A 240 -10.91 -3.07 3.63
C PHE A 240 -9.42 -3.43 3.74
N TYR A 241 -9.01 -3.87 4.94
CA TYR A 241 -7.65 -4.30 5.24
C TYR A 241 -7.62 -5.83 5.43
N PRO A 242 -6.96 -6.61 4.55
CA PRO A 242 -6.88 -8.07 4.69
C PRO A 242 -6.38 -8.59 6.05
N GLY A 243 -5.45 -7.87 6.68
CA GLY A 243 -4.95 -8.23 8.01
C GLY A 243 -5.91 -7.89 9.17
N ASP A 244 -7.01 -7.19 8.90
CA ASP A 244 -8.00 -6.74 9.90
C ASP A 244 -9.41 -6.95 9.37
N LEU A 245 -9.90 -8.18 9.56
CA LEU A 245 -11.25 -8.58 9.21
C LEU A 245 -12.20 -8.55 10.42
N ARG A 246 -11.96 -7.65 11.39
CA ARG A 246 -12.89 -7.44 12.51
C ARG A 246 -14.23 -6.89 12.02
N PRO A 247 -15.30 -7.02 12.84
CA PRO A 247 -16.60 -6.53 12.45
C PRO A 247 -16.65 -5.05 12.06
N ASN A 248 -17.39 -4.72 11.00
CA ASN A 248 -17.70 -3.34 10.58
C ASN A 248 -16.48 -2.46 10.25
N THR A 249 -15.45 -3.06 9.65
CA THR A 249 -14.21 -2.38 9.24
C THR A 249 -14.23 -1.92 7.79
N ALA A 250 -15.18 -2.37 6.97
CA ALA A 250 -15.29 -2.00 5.56
C ALA A 250 -15.83 -0.57 5.39
N THR A 251 -15.19 0.22 4.53
CA THR A 251 -15.55 1.63 4.28
C THR A 251 -16.14 1.83 2.88
N PRO A 252 -17.39 2.30 2.72
CA PRO A 252 -18.00 2.47 1.40
C PRO A 252 -17.42 3.64 0.62
N TYR A 253 -17.08 3.41 -0.65
CA TYR A 253 -16.82 4.48 -1.64
C TYR A 253 -17.89 4.54 -2.71
N VAL A 254 -18.30 3.38 -3.23
CA VAL A 254 -19.36 3.26 -4.23
C VAL A 254 -20.34 2.24 -3.69
N ASP A 255 -21.60 2.63 -3.56
CA ASP A 255 -22.66 1.71 -3.14
C ASP A 255 -24.04 2.25 -3.54
N TYR A 256 -24.93 1.37 -4.01
CA TYR A 256 -26.27 1.72 -4.49
C TYR A 256 -27.33 0.90 -3.76
N PRO A 257 -27.66 1.21 -2.51
CA PRO A 257 -28.75 0.53 -1.81
C PRO A 257 -30.06 0.72 -2.60
N LEU A 258 -31.06 -0.15 -2.40
CA LEU A 258 -32.29 -0.18 -3.20
C LEU A 258 -32.98 1.18 -3.39
N ARG A 259 -32.99 2.02 -2.34
CA ARG A 259 -33.58 3.38 -2.37
C ARG A 259 -32.80 4.39 -3.22
N HIS A 260 -31.55 4.09 -3.54
CA HIS A 260 -30.62 4.89 -4.35
C HIS A 260 -30.01 4.07 -5.49
N ALA A 261 -30.81 3.15 -6.08
CA ALA A 261 -30.36 2.32 -7.19
C ALA A 261 -29.88 3.15 -8.38
N LEU A 262 -28.84 2.67 -9.07
CA LEU A 262 -28.28 3.33 -10.26
C LEU A 262 -29.26 3.32 -11.44
N GLY A 263 -30.22 2.39 -11.43
CA GLY A 263 -31.30 2.30 -12.39
C GLY A 263 -32.48 1.47 -11.89
N GLN A 264 -33.65 1.67 -12.50
CA GLN A 264 -34.86 0.96 -12.14
C GLN A 264 -34.85 -0.44 -12.75
N ALA A 265 -34.98 -1.48 -11.93
CA ALA A 265 -34.71 -2.82 -12.43
C ALA A 265 -35.76 -3.38 -13.42
N GLY A 266 -36.96 -2.81 -13.50
CA GLY A 266 -37.96 -3.17 -14.52
C GLY A 266 -37.93 -2.30 -15.78
N GLY A 267 -37.05 -1.29 -15.83
CA GLY A 267 -36.95 -0.37 -16.97
C GLY A 267 -35.66 -0.61 -17.76
N ALA A 268 -35.69 -0.30 -19.05
CA ALA A 268 -34.47 -0.13 -19.82
C ALA A 268 -33.67 1.04 -19.22
N ASN A 269 -32.41 0.79 -18.88
CA ASN A 269 -31.50 1.79 -18.33
C ASN A 269 -30.07 1.33 -18.64
N PRO A 270 -29.22 2.19 -19.23
CA PRO A 270 -27.89 1.80 -19.71
C PRO A 270 -26.85 1.54 -18.61
N LEU A 271 -27.14 1.94 -17.38
CA LEU A 271 -26.22 1.81 -16.25
C LEU A 271 -26.58 0.63 -15.37
N PHE A 272 -27.87 0.39 -15.12
CA PHE A 272 -28.31 -0.72 -14.28
C PHE A 272 -29.78 -1.06 -14.51
N ASN A 273 -30.06 -2.36 -14.62
CA ASN A 273 -31.42 -2.90 -14.64
C ASN A 273 -31.44 -4.30 -14.02
N GLY A 274 -32.61 -4.94 -13.93
CA GLY A 274 -32.79 -6.20 -13.21
C GLY A 274 -32.05 -7.41 -13.80
N VAL A 275 -31.52 -7.28 -15.03
CA VAL A 275 -30.72 -8.30 -15.72
C VAL A 275 -29.23 -8.18 -15.38
N THR A 276 -28.81 -7.00 -14.92
CA THR A 276 -27.40 -6.64 -14.73
C THR A 276 -26.72 -7.60 -13.76
N GLN A 277 -25.51 -8.01 -14.09
CA GLN A 277 -24.61 -8.75 -13.21
C GLN A 277 -23.27 -8.04 -13.19
N ILE A 278 -22.64 -7.93 -12.04
CA ILE A 278 -21.31 -7.33 -11.88
C ILE A 278 -20.48 -8.33 -11.10
N THR A 279 -19.43 -8.85 -11.72
CA THR A 279 -18.73 -10.06 -11.28
C THR A 279 -17.23 -9.86 -11.10
N GLY A 280 -16.70 -8.68 -11.46
CA GLY A 280 -15.30 -8.36 -11.28
C GLY A 280 -15.07 -6.87 -11.07
N ILE A 281 -13.99 -6.57 -10.37
CA ILE A 281 -13.43 -5.23 -10.19
C ILE A 281 -11.92 -5.30 -10.47
N THR A 282 -11.37 -4.23 -11.02
CA THR A 282 -9.93 -4.03 -11.04
C THR A 282 -9.62 -2.55 -10.89
N PHE A 283 -8.62 -2.24 -10.07
CA PHE A 283 -8.07 -0.90 -9.99
C PHE A 283 -6.72 -0.91 -10.69
N ILE A 284 -6.65 -0.25 -11.85
CA ILE A 284 -5.48 -0.32 -12.71
C ILE A 284 -4.39 0.65 -12.22
N PRO A 285 -3.18 0.17 -11.88
CA PRO A 285 -2.05 1.03 -11.53
C PRO A 285 -1.73 2.03 -12.65
N GLN A 286 -1.20 3.18 -12.25
CA GLN A 286 -0.85 4.34 -13.06
C GLN A 286 -2.07 4.97 -13.76
N THR A 287 -3.25 4.76 -13.21
CA THR A 287 -4.51 5.33 -13.70
C THR A 287 -5.36 5.79 -12.53
N ARG A 288 -6.39 6.58 -12.80
CA ARG A 288 -7.46 6.87 -11.85
C ARG A 288 -8.72 6.03 -12.12
N SER A 289 -8.58 4.92 -12.82
CA SER A 289 -9.71 4.10 -13.27
C SER A 289 -9.92 2.86 -12.41
N VAL A 290 -11.08 2.81 -11.77
CA VAL A 290 -11.63 1.58 -11.20
C VAL A 290 -12.65 1.01 -12.19
N LEU A 291 -12.37 -0.17 -12.71
CA LEU A 291 -13.17 -0.81 -13.75
C LEU A 291 -13.97 -1.97 -13.15
N PHE A 292 -15.28 -1.94 -13.33
CA PHE A 292 -16.19 -3.03 -12.98
C PHE A 292 -16.60 -3.79 -14.23
N PHE A 293 -16.63 -5.12 -14.15
CA PHE A 293 -16.94 -5.99 -15.28
C PHE A 293 -18.18 -6.82 -15.00
N GLY A 294 -18.96 -7.06 -16.04
CA GLY A 294 -20.20 -7.80 -15.90
C GLY A 294 -20.98 -8.02 -17.18
N SER A 295 -22.27 -8.24 -17.03
CA SER A 295 -23.24 -8.39 -18.11
C SER A 295 -24.45 -7.50 -17.90
N HIS A 296 -25.10 -7.09 -18.98
CA HIS A 296 -26.20 -6.16 -18.95
C HIS A 296 -27.27 -6.48 -20.00
N GLY A 297 -28.53 -6.12 -19.71
CA GLY A 297 -29.64 -6.24 -20.65
C GLY A 297 -29.78 -4.96 -21.48
N MET A 298 -29.71 -5.09 -22.81
CA MET A 298 -29.67 -3.96 -23.73
C MET A 298 -31.06 -3.52 -24.25
N GLY A 299 -32.08 -4.34 -24.02
CA GLY A 299 -33.45 -4.09 -24.47
C GLY A 299 -34.42 -3.75 -23.34
N ASP A 300 -35.71 -3.78 -23.68
CA ASP A 300 -36.78 -3.71 -22.69
C ASP A 300 -36.68 -4.87 -21.69
N ILE A 301 -37.03 -4.60 -20.44
CA ILE A 301 -36.86 -5.54 -19.34
C ILE A 301 -38.19 -6.17 -18.97
N TYR A 302 -38.21 -7.49 -18.93
CA TYR A 302 -39.37 -8.27 -18.53
C TYR A 302 -39.03 -9.13 -17.31
N TYR A 303 -39.95 -9.22 -16.35
CA TYR A 303 -39.83 -10.17 -15.23
C TYR A 303 -40.88 -11.28 -15.38
N GLY A 304 -40.44 -12.52 -15.53
CA GLY A 304 -41.34 -13.65 -15.71
C GLY A 304 -40.64 -14.87 -16.28
N LEU A 305 -41.34 -15.65 -17.10
CA LEU A 305 -40.76 -16.82 -17.76
C LEU A 305 -40.02 -16.39 -19.04
N ALA A 306 -38.94 -17.11 -19.37
CA ALA A 306 -38.12 -16.82 -20.54
C ALA A 306 -38.91 -16.82 -21.86
N GLY A 307 -39.90 -17.72 -21.99
CA GLY A 307 -40.76 -17.80 -23.17
C GLY A 307 -41.58 -16.53 -23.42
N ASP A 308 -42.05 -15.87 -22.37
CA ASP A 308 -42.85 -14.64 -22.46
C ASP A 308 -41.98 -13.43 -22.87
N ALA A 309 -40.69 -13.46 -22.51
CA ALA A 309 -39.69 -12.47 -22.94
C ALA A 309 -39.07 -12.80 -24.31
N ASN A 310 -39.41 -13.95 -24.91
CA ASN A 310 -38.72 -14.52 -26.06
C ASN A 310 -37.19 -14.60 -25.86
N ASP A 311 -36.74 -15.00 -24.66
CA ASP A 311 -35.32 -15.12 -24.31
C ASP A 311 -34.82 -16.56 -24.50
N PRO A 312 -33.98 -16.82 -25.53
CA PRO A 312 -33.45 -18.17 -25.78
C PRO A 312 -32.25 -18.53 -24.89
N TYR A 313 -31.70 -17.59 -24.11
CA TYR A 313 -30.40 -17.76 -23.45
C TYR A 313 -30.49 -17.88 -21.93
N ARG A 314 -31.34 -17.09 -21.25
CA ARG A 314 -31.60 -17.23 -19.81
C ARG A 314 -32.97 -17.89 -19.65
N ILE A 315 -32.98 -19.19 -19.38
CA ILE A 315 -34.21 -20.01 -19.39
C ILE A 315 -34.97 -20.05 -18.05
N SER A 316 -34.32 -19.62 -16.96
CA SER A 316 -34.92 -19.60 -15.63
C SER A 316 -35.85 -18.40 -15.46
N LYS A 317 -36.91 -18.55 -14.67
CA LYS A 317 -37.80 -17.44 -14.30
C LYS A 317 -36.99 -16.32 -13.63
N GLY A 318 -37.16 -15.08 -14.08
CA GLY A 318 -36.48 -13.93 -13.50
C GLY A 318 -36.58 -12.70 -14.39
N TYR A 319 -35.61 -11.79 -14.26
CA TYR A 319 -35.44 -10.67 -15.18
C TYR A 319 -34.79 -11.14 -16.49
N HIS A 320 -35.39 -10.73 -17.60
CA HIS A 320 -34.92 -10.98 -18.96
C HIS A 320 -34.80 -9.66 -19.72
N SER A 321 -33.81 -9.58 -20.60
CA SER A 321 -33.84 -8.60 -21.67
C SER A 321 -34.65 -9.22 -22.80
N ILE A 322 -35.71 -8.52 -23.24
CA ILE A 322 -36.60 -9.03 -24.30
C ILE A 322 -35.76 -9.42 -25.53
N ASN A 323 -36.10 -10.56 -26.14
CA ASN A 323 -35.39 -11.18 -27.27
C ASN A 323 -33.93 -11.62 -26.96
N GLY A 324 -33.55 -11.78 -25.69
CA GLY A 324 -32.22 -12.24 -25.30
C GLY A 324 -31.09 -11.26 -25.61
N GLN A 325 -31.39 -9.96 -25.59
CA GLN A 325 -30.43 -8.90 -25.92
C GLN A 325 -29.47 -8.63 -24.75
N TYR A 326 -28.35 -9.35 -24.70
CA TYR A 326 -27.34 -9.22 -23.66
C TYR A 326 -26.01 -8.70 -24.21
N ALA A 327 -25.31 -7.90 -23.41
CA ALA A 327 -23.94 -7.47 -23.67
C ALA A 327 -23.04 -7.73 -22.47
N TYR A 328 -21.76 -7.99 -22.72
CA TYR A 328 -20.76 -7.77 -21.69
C TYR A 328 -20.50 -6.28 -21.55
N GLN A 329 -20.37 -5.79 -20.33
CA GLN A 329 -20.29 -4.36 -20.05
C GLN A 329 -19.22 -4.05 -19.01
N VAL A 330 -18.59 -2.89 -19.20
CA VAL A 330 -17.69 -2.27 -18.22
C VAL A 330 -18.33 -0.99 -17.72
N TRP A 331 -18.25 -0.78 -16.40
CA TRP A 331 -18.53 0.51 -15.77
C TRP A 331 -17.22 1.06 -15.22
N ALA A 332 -16.80 2.22 -15.70
CA ALA A 332 -15.53 2.83 -15.30
C ALA A 332 -15.78 4.03 -14.39
N TYR A 333 -15.19 4.00 -13.21
CA TYR A 333 -15.31 5.04 -12.18
C TYR A 333 -13.99 5.77 -12.00
N ASP A 334 -14.08 7.07 -11.75
CA ASP A 334 -12.93 7.90 -11.43
C ASP A 334 -12.66 7.80 -9.93
N ALA A 335 -11.51 7.24 -9.58
CA ALA A 335 -11.09 7.04 -8.20
C ALA A 335 -10.94 8.37 -7.43
N LEU A 336 -10.84 9.52 -8.10
CA LEU A 336 -10.82 10.83 -7.44
C LEU A 336 -12.13 11.19 -6.75
N GLU A 337 -13.23 10.56 -7.12
CA GLU A 337 -14.49 10.78 -6.44
C GLU A 337 -14.55 10.05 -5.09
N PHE A 338 -13.75 8.99 -4.91
CA PHE A 338 -13.82 8.11 -3.73
C PHE A 338 -13.45 8.87 -2.44
N PRO A 339 -12.37 9.68 -2.39
CA PRO A 339 -12.08 10.53 -1.22
C PRO A 339 -13.18 11.55 -0.90
N GLN A 340 -14.00 11.96 -1.87
CA GLN A 340 -15.11 12.89 -1.62
C GLN A 340 -16.20 12.24 -0.75
N VAL A 341 -16.35 10.92 -0.85
CA VAL A 341 -17.24 10.13 0.01
C VAL A 341 -16.68 10.04 1.43
N LEU A 342 -15.37 9.79 1.56
CA LEU A 342 -14.70 9.79 2.88
C LEU A 342 -14.84 11.14 3.61
N ARG A 343 -14.76 12.24 2.86
CA ARG A 343 -14.90 13.62 3.37
C ARG A 343 -16.36 14.01 3.62
N GLY A 344 -17.33 13.13 3.34
CA GLY A 344 -18.77 13.42 3.49
C GLY A 344 -19.32 14.44 2.48
N LEU A 345 -18.58 14.75 1.41
CA LEU A 345 -18.99 15.68 0.36
C LEU A 345 -19.91 15.03 -0.67
N LYS A 346 -19.82 13.71 -0.81
CA LYS A 346 -20.69 12.88 -1.63
C LYS A 346 -21.16 11.69 -0.82
N GLN A 347 -22.36 11.20 -1.12
CA GLN A 347 -22.80 9.89 -0.67
C GLN A 347 -22.23 8.81 -1.61
N PRO A 348 -22.08 7.55 -1.15
CA PRO A 348 -21.61 6.46 -2.01
C PRO A 348 -22.42 6.27 -3.30
N TRP A 349 -23.72 6.57 -3.25
CA TRP A 349 -24.64 6.49 -4.39
C TRP A 349 -24.68 7.74 -5.26
N ASP A 350 -23.92 8.79 -4.96
CA ASP A 350 -23.84 9.99 -5.80
C ASP A 350 -22.84 9.80 -6.95
N LEU A 351 -21.85 8.92 -6.76
CA LEU A 351 -20.83 8.61 -7.78
C LEU A 351 -21.49 8.01 -9.01
N ARG A 352 -20.95 8.30 -10.19
CA ARG A 352 -21.45 7.78 -11.47
C ARG A 352 -20.24 7.31 -12.30
N PRO A 353 -20.40 6.27 -13.14
CA PRO A 353 -19.33 5.92 -14.05
C PRO A 353 -19.06 7.09 -15.01
N TYR A 354 -17.80 7.45 -15.21
CA TYR A 354 -17.43 8.46 -16.21
C TYR A 354 -17.59 7.92 -17.63
N GLU A 355 -17.49 6.60 -17.79
CA GLU A 355 -17.73 5.91 -19.05
C GLU A 355 -18.31 4.52 -18.80
N VAL A 356 -19.14 4.09 -19.74
CA VAL A 356 -19.70 2.75 -19.81
C VAL A 356 -19.59 2.26 -21.25
N TRP A 357 -19.06 1.05 -21.43
CA TRP A 357 -18.93 0.48 -22.76
C TRP A 357 -19.21 -1.02 -22.77
N ASN A 358 -19.66 -1.49 -23.94
CA ASN A 358 -19.82 -2.90 -24.21
C ASN A 358 -18.54 -3.48 -24.81
N TYR A 359 -18.26 -4.75 -24.52
CA TYR A 359 -17.16 -5.48 -25.13
C TYR A 359 -17.62 -6.85 -25.61
N ASP A 360 -16.84 -7.44 -26.50
CA ASP A 360 -17.10 -8.78 -27.02
C ASP A 360 -15.94 -9.72 -26.72
N LEU A 361 -16.31 -10.98 -26.48
CA LEU A 361 -15.40 -12.09 -26.34
C LEU A 361 -15.54 -12.99 -27.57
N PRO A 362 -14.44 -13.47 -28.18
CA PRO A 362 -14.49 -14.20 -29.45
C PRO A 362 -15.34 -15.47 -29.41
N CYS A 363 -15.41 -16.13 -28.25
CA CYS A 363 -16.26 -17.29 -28.05
C CYS A 363 -17.66 -16.82 -27.68
N PHE A 364 -18.64 -17.15 -28.51
CA PHE A 364 -20.02 -16.74 -28.27
C PHE A 364 -20.66 -17.55 -27.15
N VAL A 365 -21.08 -16.87 -26.09
CA VAL A 365 -21.95 -17.40 -25.03
C VAL A 365 -23.19 -16.51 -24.99
N GLY A 366 -24.34 -17.05 -25.40
CA GLY A 366 -25.54 -16.24 -25.65
C GLY A 366 -26.10 -15.50 -24.43
N ASN A 367 -25.98 -16.09 -23.22
CA ASN A 367 -26.43 -15.42 -21.98
C ASN A 367 -25.45 -14.34 -21.49
N LYS A 368 -24.27 -14.25 -22.12
CA LYS A 368 -23.18 -13.34 -21.83
C LYS A 368 -22.81 -13.29 -20.34
N ASN A 369 -22.85 -14.43 -19.64
CA ASN A 369 -22.40 -14.47 -18.25
C ASN A 369 -20.90 -14.12 -18.16
N ALA A 370 -20.58 -13.13 -17.32
CA ALA A 370 -19.21 -12.75 -17.01
C ALA A 370 -18.73 -13.49 -15.75
N GLY A 371 -17.43 -13.73 -15.66
CA GLY A 371 -16.79 -14.34 -14.49
C GLY A 371 -15.94 -13.33 -13.72
N GLY A 372 -15.01 -13.86 -12.93
CA GLY A 372 -14.05 -13.06 -12.18
C GLY A 372 -13.07 -12.34 -13.08
N VAL A 373 -12.50 -11.25 -12.56
CA VAL A 373 -11.50 -10.44 -13.23
C VAL A 373 -10.32 -10.23 -12.29
N THR A 374 -9.10 -10.26 -12.83
CA THR A 374 -7.89 -9.89 -12.09
C THR A 374 -6.87 -9.27 -13.03
N TYR A 375 -5.85 -8.64 -12.47
CA TYR A 375 -4.86 -7.87 -13.22
C TYR A 375 -3.45 -8.21 -12.75
N ASP A 376 -2.56 -8.44 -13.71
CA ASP A 376 -1.13 -8.54 -13.49
C ASP A 376 -0.48 -7.17 -13.77
N PRO A 377 0.01 -6.47 -12.74
CA PRO A 377 0.66 -5.18 -12.90
C PRO A 377 2.03 -5.25 -13.59
N SER A 378 2.71 -6.40 -13.55
CA SER A 378 4.05 -6.54 -14.13
C SER A 378 4.03 -6.60 -15.66
N THR A 379 3.03 -7.30 -16.22
CA THR A 379 2.85 -7.40 -17.68
C THR A 379 1.72 -6.53 -18.21
N GLN A 380 1.04 -5.80 -17.32
CA GLN A 380 -0.13 -4.97 -17.61
C GLN A 380 -1.25 -5.74 -18.31
N ARG A 381 -1.46 -7.00 -17.89
CA ARG A 381 -2.45 -7.90 -18.46
C ARG A 381 -3.66 -7.99 -17.55
N LEU A 382 -4.82 -7.74 -18.15
CA LEU A 382 -6.12 -7.96 -17.55
C LEU A 382 -6.64 -9.34 -17.95
N PHE A 383 -7.03 -10.14 -16.96
CA PHE A 383 -7.60 -11.46 -17.15
C PHE A 383 -9.10 -11.42 -16.85
N VAL A 384 -9.91 -11.84 -17.81
CA VAL A 384 -11.38 -11.89 -17.68
C VAL A 384 -11.84 -13.32 -17.90
N ALA A 385 -12.46 -13.93 -16.89
CA ALA A 385 -13.07 -15.24 -17.06
C ALA A 385 -14.38 -15.14 -17.84
N GLN A 386 -14.56 -16.05 -18.80
CA GLN A 386 -15.82 -16.28 -19.50
C GLN A 386 -16.38 -17.65 -19.11
N PRO A 387 -17.27 -17.73 -18.11
CA PRO A 387 -17.93 -18.97 -17.74
C PRO A 387 -18.66 -19.61 -18.92
N HIS A 388 -18.66 -20.94 -18.94
CA HIS A 388 -19.38 -21.78 -19.89
C HIS A 388 -18.99 -21.64 -21.38
N ALA A 389 -17.81 -21.12 -21.68
CA ALA A 389 -17.36 -20.88 -23.06
C ALA A 389 -16.79 -22.12 -23.77
N ASP A 390 -16.02 -22.97 -23.08
CA ASP A 390 -15.50 -24.22 -23.65
C ASP A 390 -16.50 -25.36 -23.45
N THR A 391 -17.32 -25.58 -24.47
CA THR A 391 -18.34 -26.63 -24.52
C THR A 391 -17.79 -28.01 -24.88
N GLY A 392 -16.47 -28.15 -25.08
CA GLY A 392 -15.81 -29.42 -25.38
C GLY A 392 -15.69 -30.35 -24.18
N ALA A 393 -16.35 -30.04 -23.05
CA ALA A 393 -16.54 -30.90 -21.89
C ALA A 393 -17.83 -30.49 -21.16
N LEU A 394 -18.46 -31.43 -20.46
CA LEU A 394 -19.63 -31.17 -19.62
C LEU A 394 -19.27 -31.35 -18.13
N PRO A 395 -19.55 -30.36 -17.27
CA PRO A 395 -20.08 -29.04 -17.59
C PRO A 395 -19.08 -28.15 -18.37
N PRO A 396 -19.57 -27.18 -19.19
CA PRO A 396 -18.70 -26.29 -19.96
C PRO A 396 -17.70 -25.53 -19.08
N HIS A 397 -16.45 -25.48 -19.51
CA HIS A 397 -15.36 -24.86 -18.75
C HIS A 397 -15.24 -23.37 -19.09
N PRO A 398 -14.73 -22.54 -18.16
CA PRO A 398 -14.43 -21.15 -18.46
C PRO A 398 -13.26 -21.04 -19.43
N LEU A 399 -13.28 -20.01 -20.27
CA LEU A 399 -12.08 -19.50 -20.93
C LEU A 399 -11.54 -18.30 -20.15
N ILE A 400 -10.23 -18.11 -20.16
CA ILE A 400 -9.60 -16.90 -19.63
C ILE A 400 -9.18 -16.04 -20.80
N HIS A 401 -9.78 -14.86 -20.89
CA HIS A 401 -9.49 -13.85 -21.89
C HIS A 401 -8.47 -12.87 -21.35
N VAL A 402 -7.56 -12.43 -22.23
CA VAL A 402 -6.46 -11.56 -21.85
C VAL A 402 -6.50 -10.30 -22.70
N TYR A 403 -6.54 -9.17 -22.01
CA TYR A 403 -6.36 -7.86 -22.61
C TYR A 403 -5.01 -7.30 -22.15
N GLN A 404 -4.28 -6.67 -23.08
CA GLN A 404 -3.18 -5.77 -22.78
C GLN A 404 -3.80 -4.41 -22.50
N VAL A 405 -3.47 -3.81 -21.37
CA VAL A 405 -3.82 -2.41 -21.12
C VAL A 405 -2.78 -1.54 -21.84
N GLY A 406 -3.25 -0.76 -22.81
CA GLY A 406 -2.47 0.20 -23.60
C GLY A 406 -2.39 1.57 -22.93
N GLY A 407 -1.55 2.46 -23.47
CA GLY A 407 -1.39 3.84 -22.96
C GLY A 407 -0.55 3.96 -21.68
N LEU A 408 -0.32 2.86 -20.97
CA LEU A 408 0.56 2.78 -19.80
C LEU A 408 1.94 2.30 -20.25
N SER A 409 2.80 3.19 -20.73
CA SER A 409 4.18 2.75 -21.01
C SER A 409 5.02 2.74 -19.74
N PRO A 410 5.96 1.78 -19.59
CA PRO A 410 7.10 1.97 -18.68
C PRO A 410 7.98 3.17 -19.08
N ASN A 411 7.76 3.75 -20.27
CA ASN A 411 8.29 5.02 -20.75
C ASN A 411 7.59 5.38 -22.08
N SER A 412 6.56 6.23 -22.09
CA SER A 412 6.21 7.05 -23.27
C SER A 412 5.22 8.16 -22.91
N ALA A 413 5.53 9.35 -23.41
CA ALA A 413 4.65 10.51 -23.46
C ALA A 413 3.52 10.29 -24.48
N PRO A 414 2.42 11.06 -24.43
CA PRO A 414 1.25 10.87 -25.30
C PRO A 414 1.62 11.03 -26.78
N ALA A 415 1.20 10.08 -27.62
CA ALA A 415 1.30 10.24 -29.07
C ALA A 415 0.32 11.32 -29.57
N PRO A 416 0.73 12.20 -30.50
CA PRO A 416 -0.17 13.15 -31.16
C PRO A 416 -1.04 12.45 -32.24
N ASN A 417 -2.30 12.89 -32.34
CA ASN A 417 -3.30 12.46 -33.31
C ASN A 417 -2.86 12.80 -34.77
N PRO A 418 -3.28 12.04 -35.81
CA PRO A 418 -2.67 12.12 -37.14
C PRO A 418 -3.31 13.17 -38.05
N ARG A 419 -2.49 13.90 -38.82
CA ARG A 419 -2.84 14.41 -40.16
C ARG A 419 -1.65 14.36 -41.13
N ASN A 420 -1.88 13.64 -42.23
CA ASN A 420 -1.37 13.76 -43.60
C ASN A 420 0.15 13.88 -43.89
N GLY A 421 0.66 12.85 -44.58
CA GLY A 421 1.31 13.05 -45.88
C GLY A 421 2.76 12.57 -46.02
N ALA A 422 2.93 11.58 -46.92
CA ALA A 422 4.14 11.14 -47.62
C ALA A 422 4.97 9.97 -47.03
N GLN A 423 5.24 9.03 -47.94
CA GLN A 423 5.84 7.69 -47.89
C GLN A 423 7.33 7.77 -48.33
N PRO A 424 8.07 6.64 -48.45
CA PRO A 424 8.70 5.76 -47.45
C PRO A 424 10.24 5.85 -47.47
N ASP A 425 10.94 5.03 -46.68
CA ASP A 425 11.93 4.08 -47.23
C ASP A 425 12.22 2.90 -46.28
N ASP A 426 12.61 1.81 -46.93
CA ASP A 426 12.74 0.39 -46.53
C ASP A 426 13.80 0.06 -45.45
N ASP A 427 13.60 -1.02 -44.68
CA ASP A 427 14.22 -2.35 -44.92
C ASP A 427 14.22 -3.31 -43.70
N ASN A 428 13.41 -4.37 -43.83
CA ASN A 428 13.74 -5.81 -43.75
C ASN A 428 14.54 -6.50 -42.61
N ASN A 429 13.86 -7.53 -42.04
CA ASN A 429 14.32 -8.90 -41.76
C ASN A 429 15.20 -9.14 -40.50
N GLY A 430 15.09 -10.20 -39.69
CA GLY A 430 14.30 -11.42 -39.71
C GLY A 430 14.86 -12.43 -38.68
N ASP A 431 13.94 -13.15 -38.04
CA ASP A 431 13.99 -14.58 -37.66
C ASP A 431 15.02 -15.20 -36.66
N ARG A 432 14.42 -15.89 -35.67
CA ARG A 432 14.70 -17.25 -35.11
C ARG A 432 15.61 -17.46 -33.89
N ASN A 433 14.92 -17.66 -32.75
CA ASN A 433 14.80 -18.92 -31.97
C ASN A 433 16.08 -19.74 -31.62
N THR A 434 16.40 -19.86 -30.33
CA THR A 434 16.41 -21.15 -29.56
C THR A 434 16.82 -20.91 -28.09
N SER A 435 16.13 -21.61 -27.18
CA SER A 435 16.13 -21.47 -25.71
C SER A 435 17.49 -21.71 -25.01
N PRO A 436 17.73 -21.10 -23.81
CA PRO A 436 18.75 -21.56 -22.88
C PRO A 436 18.17 -22.30 -21.66
N GLN A 437 18.95 -23.26 -21.18
CA GLN A 437 18.72 -24.08 -19.99
C GLN A 437 18.89 -23.28 -18.69
N SER A 438 18.10 -23.66 -17.68
CA SER A 438 17.96 -23.01 -16.37
C SER A 438 19.24 -22.92 -15.54
N LEU A 439 19.45 -21.76 -14.92
CA LEU A 439 20.33 -21.54 -13.77
C LEU A 439 19.47 -21.36 -12.51
N THR A 440 19.69 -22.19 -11.51
CA THR A 440 19.01 -22.09 -10.20
C THR A 440 19.66 -20.98 -9.37
N ILE A 441 18.86 -19.98 -8.95
CA ILE A 441 19.25 -18.97 -7.96
C ILE A 441 18.35 -19.17 -6.74
N MET A 442 18.95 -19.50 -5.61
CA MET A 442 18.30 -19.55 -4.30
C MET A 442 18.13 -18.10 -3.81
N ALA A 443 16.89 -17.64 -3.64
CA ALA A 443 16.59 -16.34 -3.05
C ALA A 443 16.41 -16.49 -1.53
N SER A 444 17.25 -15.83 -0.74
CA SER A 444 17.02 -15.58 0.68
C SER A 444 16.17 -14.32 0.84
N SER A 445 14.96 -14.44 1.39
CA SER A 445 14.08 -13.32 1.72
C SER A 445 14.42 -12.74 3.11
N THR A 446 15.12 -11.61 3.12
CA THR A 446 15.13 -10.68 4.26
C THR A 446 14.88 -9.28 3.70
N GLY A 447 13.64 -8.79 3.76
CA GLY A 447 13.34 -7.40 3.44
C GLY A 447 14.11 -6.48 4.38
N ALA A 448 14.78 -5.46 3.86
CA ALA A 448 15.54 -4.52 4.70
C ALA A 448 14.58 -3.73 5.63
N PRO A 449 15.00 -3.40 6.87
CA PRO A 449 14.14 -2.74 7.85
C PRO A 449 13.66 -1.36 7.37
N LEU A 450 12.40 -1.04 7.67
CA LEU A 450 11.79 0.25 7.37
C LEU A 450 12.40 1.35 8.26
N GLY A 451 13.24 2.21 7.71
CA GLY A 451 13.88 3.25 8.51
C GLY A 451 14.55 4.37 7.72
N TYR A 452 14.83 5.49 8.40
CA TYR A 452 15.45 6.69 7.80
C TYR A 452 16.80 6.44 7.11
N ASN A 453 17.51 5.37 7.47
CA ASN A 453 18.79 4.99 6.86
C ASN A 453 18.62 4.22 5.53
N ASN A 454 17.44 3.69 5.26
CA ASN A 454 17.13 2.94 4.06
C ASN A 454 15.76 3.37 3.49
N PRO A 455 15.65 4.65 3.05
CA PRO A 455 14.41 5.17 2.49
C PRO A 455 14.04 4.40 1.22
N PRO A 456 12.78 3.94 1.09
CA PRO A 456 12.28 3.45 -0.19
C PRO A 456 12.36 4.55 -1.24
N PRO A 457 12.94 4.31 -2.44
CA PRO A 457 13.06 5.35 -3.44
C PRO A 457 11.68 5.80 -3.95
N LEU A 458 11.49 7.11 -4.09
CA LEU A 458 10.35 7.66 -4.81
C LEU A 458 10.46 7.34 -6.33
N PRO A 459 9.33 7.29 -7.07
CA PRO A 459 9.34 7.04 -8.51
C PRO A 459 10.20 8.07 -9.23
N PRO A 460 10.89 7.72 -10.31
CA PRO A 460 11.65 8.70 -11.08
C PRO A 460 10.71 9.80 -11.61
N PRO A 461 11.14 11.08 -11.63
CA PRO A 461 10.31 12.16 -12.16
C PRO A 461 10.16 12.05 -13.69
N ASN A 462 9.04 12.53 -14.23
CA ASN A 462 8.80 12.54 -15.67
C ASN A 462 9.80 13.46 -16.38
N PRO A 463 10.67 12.96 -17.27
CA PRO A 463 11.68 13.77 -17.94
C PRO A 463 11.09 14.94 -18.76
N ALA A 464 9.86 14.80 -19.27
CA ALA A 464 9.20 15.82 -20.08
C ALA A 464 8.74 17.04 -19.27
N THR A 465 8.53 16.89 -17.97
CA THR A 465 8.13 17.97 -17.04
C THR A 465 9.19 18.26 -15.99
N THR A 466 10.41 17.72 -16.18
CA THR A 466 11.53 17.93 -15.28
C THR A 466 12.40 19.11 -15.71
N ILE A 467 12.64 20.02 -14.78
CA ILE A 467 13.59 21.12 -14.91
C ILE A 467 14.85 20.73 -14.13
N ASN A 468 15.98 20.62 -14.82
CA ASN A 468 17.25 20.29 -14.18
C ASN A 468 17.92 21.56 -13.64
N ALA A 469 18.52 21.47 -12.45
CA ALA A 469 19.32 22.54 -11.85
C ALA A 469 20.64 21.99 -11.29
N ALA A 470 21.77 22.53 -11.74
CA ALA A 470 23.11 22.16 -11.29
C ALA A 470 23.83 23.29 -10.52
N THR A 471 23.24 24.49 -10.49
CA THR A 471 23.76 25.67 -9.78
C THR A 471 22.67 26.40 -9.01
N VAL A 472 23.05 27.28 -8.07
CA VAL A 472 22.10 28.13 -7.34
C VAL A 472 21.28 28.99 -8.30
N ALA A 473 21.91 29.59 -9.33
CA ALA A 473 21.22 30.43 -10.30
C ALA A 473 20.15 29.65 -11.08
N GLU A 474 20.47 28.42 -11.50
CA GLU A 474 19.51 27.53 -12.18
C GLU A 474 18.41 27.07 -11.25
N LEU A 475 18.71 26.75 -9.98
CA LEU A 475 17.71 26.35 -8.99
C LEU A 475 16.72 27.49 -8.71
N THR A 476 17.22 28.71 -8.50
CA THR A 476 16.36 29.89 -8.32
C THR A 476 15.53 30.18 -9.57
N ALA A 477 16.11 30.06 -10.77
CA ALA A 477 15.38 30.24 -12.02
C ALA A 477 14.31 29.15 -12.24
N ALA A 478 14.61 27.89 -11.89
CA ALA A 478 13.68 26.77 -11.97
C ALA A 478 12.49 26.97 -11.03
N LEU A 479 12.73 27.40 -9.79
CA LEU A 479 11.69 27.73 -8.82
C LEU A 479 10.81 28.89 -9.28
N THR A 480 11.42 29.96 -9.79
CA THR A 480 10.68 31.13 -10.29
C THR A 480 9.73 30.76 -11.43
N ASN A 481 10.09 29.76 -12.24
CA ASN A 481 9.33 29.32 -13.40
C ASN A 481 8.55 28.02 -13.17
N LEU A 482 8.53 27.50 -11.95
CA LEU A 482 7.88 26.24 -11.60
C LEU A 482 6.37 26.35 -11.81
N ARG A 483 5.78 25.33 -12.42
CA ARG A 483 4.35 25.22 -12.71
C ARG A 483 3.78 23.92 -12.15
N SER A 484 2.46 23.82 -12.12
CA SER A 484 1.80 22.58 -11.71
C SER A 484 2.26 21.38 -12.54
N GLY A 485 2.40 20.21 -11.90
CA GLY A 485 2.83 18.96 -12.54
C GLY A 485 4.33 18.87 -12.87
N GLN A 486 5.14 19.86 -12.46
CA GLN A 486 6.58 19.89 -12.78
C GLN A 486 7.46 19.46 -11.61
N THR A 487 8.61 18.87 -11.95
CA THR A 487 9.65 18.51 -11.00
C THR A 487 10.91 19.33 -11.24
N ILE A 488 11.51 19.88 -10.19
CA ILE A 488 12.89 20.35 -10.21
C ILE A 488 13.79 19.19 -9.79
N SER A 489 14.65 18.72 -10.70
CA SER A 489 15.67 17.72 -10.39
C SER A 489 17.02 18.42 -10.17
N ILE A 490 17.56 18.27 -8.96
CA ILE A 490 18.76 18.96 -8.51
C ILE A 490 19.95 18.01 -8.62
N ALA A 491 20.96 18.38 -9.41
CA ALA A 491 22.18 17.59 -9.55
C ALA A 491 22.98 17.55 -8.22
N PRO A 492 23.79 16.51 -7.99
CA PRO A 492 24.69 16.47 -6.84
C PRO A 492 25.57 17.73 -6.74
N GLY A 493 25.59 18.35 -5.57
CA GLY A 493 26.33 19.59 -5.32
C GLY A 493 25.96 20.28 -4.01
N ILE A 494 26.77 21.27 -3.64
CA ILE A 494 26.50 22.17 -2.52
C ILE A 494 26.08 23.53 -3.08
N TYR A 495 24.85 23.92 -2.76
CA TYR A 495 24.15 25.10 -3.26
C TYR A 495 24.16 26.16 -2.16
N HIS A 496 25.19 27.02 -2.17
CA HIS A 496 25.37 28.08 -1.18
C HIS A 496 24.42 29.25 -1.43
N LEU A 497 23.44 29.44 -0.54
CA LEU A 497 22.55 30.59 -0.54
C LEU A 497 23.23 31.76 0.19
N THR A 498 23.37 32.90 -0.49
CA THR A 498 24.04 34.11 0.07
C THR A 498 23.17 35.37 -0.01
N GLY A 499 21.98 35.30 -0.62
CA GLY A 499 21.11 36.44 -0.85
C GLY A 499 20.45 36.93 0.45
N LYS A 500 20.35 38.25 0.61
CA LYS A 500 19.68 38.94 1.74
C LYS A 500 18.14 39.05 1.62
N VAL A 501 17.53 38.34 0.66
CA VAL A 501 16.09 38.27 0.39
C VAL A 501 15.81 36.84 -0.12
N ASP A 502 16.05 35.81 0.70
CA ASP A 502 15.13 35.14 1.65
C ASP A 502 14.71 33.78 1.04
N GLY A 503 15.56 32.76 1.15
CA GLY A 503 15.28 31.34 0.82
C GLY A 503 14.72 30.97 -0.56
N LEU A 504 14.35 29.70 -0.75
CA LEU A 504 13.81 29.16 -2.00
C LEU A 504 12.27 29.18 -1.97
N TYR A 505 11.66 30.02 -2.79
CA TYR A 505 10.19 30.13 -2.84
C TYR A 505 9.58 29.21 -3.88
N VAL A 506 8.60 28.43 -3.47
CA VAL A 506 7.65 27.78 -4.38
C VAL A 506 6.64 28.84 -4.84
N PRO A 507 6.36 28.97 -6.15
CA PRO A 507 5.33 29.88 -6.65
C PRO A 507 3.96 29.57 -6.03
N ARG A 508 3.16 30.59 -5.76
CA ARG A 508 1.77 30.40 -5.27
C ARG A 508 0.85 29.88 -6.37
N ASN A 509 -0.25 29.23 -5.98
CA ASN A 509 -1.33 28.79 -6.86
C ASN A 509 -0.89 27.76 -7.91
N ILE A 510 0.05 26.89 -7.53
CA ILE A 510 0.41 25.69 -8.29
C ILE A 510 0.12 24.45 -7.45
N SER A 511 -0.06 23.31 -8.10
CA SER A 511 -0.28 22.03 -7.43
C SER A 511 0.63 20.96 -8.05
N ASP A 512 0.83 19.84 -7.38
CA ASP A 512 1.45 18.65 -7.99
C ASP A 512 2.88 18.94 -8.48
N TRP A 513 3.62 19.68 -7.66
CA TRP A 513 4.98 20.12 -7.93
C TRP A 513 5.97 19.30 -7.09
N ALA A 514 7.21 19.17 -7.56
CA ALA A 514 8.26 18.48 -6.81
C ALA A 514 9.62 19.20 -6.87
N ILE A 515 10.38 19.13 -5.78
CA ILE A 515 11.78 19.57 -5.67
C ILE A 515 12.59 18.40 -5.13
N ARG A 516 13.48 17.83 -5.95
CA ARG A 516 14.11 16.54 -5.65
C ARG A 516 15.59 16.50 -5.99
N GLY A 517 16.39 15.85 -5.16
CA GLY A 517 17.75 15.46 -5.54
C GLY A 517 17.75 14.37 -6.62
N ALA A 518 18.65 14.49 -7.60
CA ALA A 518 18.66 13.63 -8.78
C ALA A 518 19.10 12.18 -8.51
N SER A 519 19.83 11.91 -7.43
CA SER A 519 20.39 10.58 -7.14
C SER A 519 19.54 9.73 -6.20
N GLY A 520 18.51 10.30 -5.55
CA GLY A 520 17.81 9.65 -4.45
C GLY A 520 18.62 9.57 -3.15
N ASN A 521 19.82 10.15 -3.09
CA ASN A 521 20.63 10.22 -1.88
C ASN A 521 20.64 11.65 -1.36
N ARG A 522 20.01 11.86 -0.20
CA ARG A 522 19.87 13.19 0.42
C ARG A 522 21.18 13.91 0.69
N ASN A 523 22.29 13.18 0.83
CA ASN A 523 23.59 13.76 1.11
C ASN A 523 24.30 14.32 -0.13
N ASP A 524 23.82 13.98 -1.34
CA ASP A 524 24.44 14.43 -2.59
C ASP A 524 24.03 15.87 -2.94
N VAL A 525 22.85 16.31 -2.50
CA VAL A 525 22.33 17.66 -2.74
C VAL A 525 22.22 18.41 -1.41
N VAL A 526 23.02 19.46 -1.22
CA VAL A 526 23.02 20.27 0.00
C VAL A 526 22.67 21.71 -0.31
N ILE A 527 21.48 22.14 0.05
CA ILE A 527 21.03 23.53 0.03
C ILE A 527 21.51 24.18 1.34
N ARG A 528 22.52 25.04 1.24
CA ARG A 528 23.26 25.55 2.41
C ARG A 528 23.04 27.05 2.58
N GLY A 529 22.45 27.45 3.69
CA GLY A 529 22.42 28.84 4.14
C GLY A 529 23.75 29.26 4.77
N ASN A 530 23.78 30.46 5.37
CA ASN A 530 24.97 31.02 6.03
C ASN A 530 24.91 30.90 7.57
N GLY A 531 24.17 29.92 8.08
CA GLY A 531 24.09 29.54 9.49
C GLY A 531 22.80 29.98 10.18
N MET A 532 22.55 29.43 11.38
CA MET A 532 21.38 29.74 12.20
C MET A 532 21.29 31.21 12.64
N SER A 533 22.39 31.95 12.60
CA SER A 533 22.42 33.42 12.83
C SER A 533 22.75 34.20 11.56
N GLY A 534 22.59 33.54 10.41
CA GLY A 534 22.87 34.07 9.09
C GLY A 534 21.79 35.04 8.59
N SER A 535 21.76 35.22 7.27
CA SER A 535 20.78 36.05 6.56
C SER A 535 19.82 35.24 5.69
N VAL A 536 19.98 33.91 5.61
CA VAL A 536 19.09 33.03 4.84
C VAL A 536 18.04 32.47 5.79
N ARG A 537 16.86 33.07 5.76
CA ARG A 537 15.79 32.76 6.71
C ARG A 537 15.25 31.34 6.59
N PHE A 538 15.05 30.83 5.38
CA PHE A 538 14.51 29.48 5.21
C PHE A 538 15.14 28.72 4.07
N GLY A 539 15.03 27.40 4.13
CA GLY A 539 15.40 26.53 3.03
C GLY A 539 14.38 26.66 1.91
N ILE A 540 13.15 26.22 2.16
CA ILE A 540 12.04 26.25 1.20
C ILE A 540 10.79 26.87 1.82
N TRP A 541 10.22 27.87 1.14
CA TRP A 541 8.97 28.53 1.52
C TRP A 541 7.85 28.16 0.56
N ILE A 542 6.72 27.75 1.11
CA ILE A 542 5.54 27.32 0.37
C ILE A 542 4.33 28.09 0.89
N ASP A 543 3.49 28.53 -0.04
CA ASP A 543 2.22 29.18 0.26
C ASP A 543 1.20 28.88 -0.84
N GLN A 544 -0.05 28.63 -0.47
CA GLN A 544 -1.17 28.37 -1.39
C GLN A 544 -0.87 27.37 -2.52
N SER A 545 -0.07 26.34 -2.23
CA SER A 545 0.43 25.41 -3.25
C SER A 545 0.42 23.97 -2.73
N PRO A 546 -0.71 23.26 -2.87
CA PRO A 546 -0.89 21.93 -2.31
C PRO A 546 -0.18 20.84 -3.11
N HIS A 547 -0.17 19.63 -2.56
CA HIS A 547 0.33 18.40 -3.19
C HIS A 547 1.81 18.45 -3.60
N GLY A 548 2.59 19.27 -2.90
CA GLY A 548 4.02 19.40 -3.12
C GLY A 548 4.81 18.17 -2.67
N THR A 549 5.94 17.90 -3.32
CA THR A 549 6.93 16.92 -2.87
C THR A 549 8.29 17.58 -2.70
N ILE A 550 8.90 17.44 -1.53
CA ILE A 550 10.29 17.80 -1.27
C ILE A 550 11.02 16.52 -0.89
N ALA A 551 12.02 16.11 -1.68
CA ALA A 551 12.68 14.85 -1.44
C ALA A 551 14.17 14.81 -1.77
N ASP A 552 14.85 13.81 -1.21
CA ASP A 552 16.17 13.37 -1.64
C ASP A 552 17.25 14.48 -1.54
N LEU A 553 17.14 15.38 -0.56
CA LEU A 553 18.05 16.53 -0.40
C LEU A 553 18.32 16.90 1.07
N THR A 554 19.36 17.68 1.29
CA THR A 554 19.71 18.27 2.58
C THR A 554 19.50 19.78 2.58
N ILE A 555 18.91 20.33 3.65
CA ILE A 555 18.86 21.76 3.98
C ILE A 555 19.75 21.98 5.20
N ASP A 556 20.67 22.93 5.13
CA ASP A 556 21.74 23.10 6.12
C ASP A 556 21.97 24.57 6.48
N GLY A 557 21.78 24.94 7.75
CA GLY A 557 22.22 26.23 8.28
C GLY A 557 21.36 27.42 7.84
N VAL A 558 20.07 27.42 8.18
CA VAL A 558 19.11 28.53 7.90
C VAL A 558 18.68 29.21 9.20
N THR A 559 18.30 30.49 9.13
CA THR A 559 18.04 31.32 10.31
C THR A 559 16.71 31.03 11.00
N ASP A 560 15.68 30.68 10.25
CA ASP A 560 14.33 30.41 10.75
C ASP A 560 14.02 28.93 10.44
N HIS A 561 13.23 28.63 9.40
CA HIS A 561 12.71 27.29 9.12
C HIS A 561 13.44 26.56 7.99
N GLY A 562 13.65 25.25 8.13
CA GLY A 562 14.10 24.43 7.00
C GLY A 562 13.08 24.45 5.86
N ILE A 563 11.84 24.07 6.17
CA ILE A 563 10.68 24.14 5.28
C ILE A 563 9.55 24.85 6.02
N ILE A 564 8.92 25.82 5.38
CA ILE A 564 7.69 26.44 5.89
C ILE A 564 6.55 26.28 4.89
N ALA A 565 5.46 25.69 5.39
CA ALA A 565 4.19 25.50 4.70
C ALA A 565 3.15 26.45 5.29
N ASN A 566 2.78 27.48 4.54
CA ASN A 566 1.75 28.43 4.95
C ASN A 566 0.36 27.97 4.49
N ALA A 567 -0.67 28.79 4.70
CA ALA A 567 -2.05 28.44 4.40
C ALA A 567 -2.23 27.90 2.96
N GLY A 568 -2.98 26.80 2.83
CA GLY A 568 -3.34 26.20 1.53
C GLY A 568 -2.33 25.19 0.98
N VAL A 569 -1.39 24.71 1.80
CA VAL A 569 -0.34 23.73 1.44
C VAL A 569 -0.73 22.31 1.93
N HIS A 570 -1.97 21.89 1.67
CA HIS A 570 -2.41 20.54 2.04
C HIS A 570 -1.77 19.46 1.16
N GLY A 571 -1.59 18.25 1.68
CA GLY A 571 -1.03 17.10 0.97
C GLY A 571 0.47 17.20 0.65
N LEU A 572 1.24 17.94 1.46
CA LEU A 572 2.70 18.05 1.32
C LEU A 572 3.38 16.71 1.67
N LEU A 573 4.27 16.23 0.80
CA LEU A 573 5.16 15.10 1.06
C LEU A 573 6.60 15.59 1.28
N VAL A 574 7.17 15.27 2.43
CA VAL A 574 8.59 15.41 2.74
C VAL A 574 9.20 14.02 2.91
N HIS A 575 10.06 13.61 2.00
CA HIS A 575 10.55 12.23 1.92
C HIS A 575 12.07 12.18 1.77
N ASN A 576 12.77 11.38 2.59
CA ASN A 576 14.23 11.24 2.48
C ASN A 576 14.95 12.60 2.52
N VAL A 577 14.46 13.56 3.32
CA VAL A 577 15.08 14.88 3.49
C VAL A 577 15.97 14.87 4.73
N ARG A 578 17.03 15.67 4.72
CA ARG A 578 17.78 15.99 5.93
C ARG A 578 17.72 17.49 6.20
N ILE A 579 17.36 17.90 7.40
CA ILE A 579 17.42 19.30 7.81
C ILE A 579 18.37 19.40 9.00
N VAL A 580 19.38 20.26 8.87
CA VAL A 580 20.45 20.44 9.85
C VAL A 580 20.58 21.90 10.24
N ASP A 581 20.60 22.19 11.54
CA ASP A 581 20.85 23.53 12.10
C ASP A 581 19.96 24.62 11.45
N SER A 582 18.64 24.55 11.66
CA SER A 582 17.70 25.65 11.43
C SER A 582 17.53 26.43 12.72
N GLY A 583 17.43 27.77 12.70
CA GLY A 583 17.32 28.54 13.95
C GLY A 583 15.95 28.53 14.62
N ASP A 584 14.88 28.07 13.94
CA ASP A 584 13.55 27.83 14.52
C ASP A 584 13.12 26.36 14.26
N GLN A 585 11.90 26.11 13.79
CA GLN A 585 11.40 24.76 13.49
C GLN A 585 11.95 24.22 12.15
N PHE A 586 12.36 22.94 12.10
CA PHE A 586 12.82 22.35 10.83
C PHE A 586 11.71 22.31 9.78
N ILE A 587 10.50 21.92 10.17
CA ILE A 587 9.29 22.02 9.36
C ILE A 587 8.24 22.79 10.17
N LYS A 588 7.78 23.91 9.62
CA LYS A 588 6.70 24.71 10.20
C LYS A 588 5.48 24.71 9.28
N SER A 589 4.30 24.47 9.84
CA SER A 589 3.02 24.57 9.15
C SER A 589 2.08 25.54 9.87
N THR A 590 1.71 26.64 9.20
CA THR A 590 0.95 27.76 9.80
C THR A 590 -0.40 27.98 9.10
N SER A 591 -1.50 27.43 9.64
CA SER A 591 -2.84 27.98 9.37
C SER A 591 -3.84 27.61 10.47
N ALA A 592 -4.61 28.60 10.95
CA ALA A 592 -5.71 28.40 11.91
C ALA A 592 -7.11 28.45 11.26
N GLU A 593 -7.22 28.83 9.98
CA GLU A 593 -8.53 29.03 9.32
C GLU A 593 -8.78 28.13 8.10
N ASN A 594 -7.81 27.34 7.65
CA ASN A 594 -7.93 26.26 6.65
C ASN A 594 -6.64 25.43 6.74
N GLY A 595 -6.65 24.40 7.60
CA GLY A 595 -5.48 23.59 7.94
C GLY A 595 -4.70 23.12 6.71
N ASN A 596 -3.38 23.11 6.82
CA ASN A 596 -2.56 22.35 5.90
C ASN A 596 -2.74 20.88 6.25
N ASP A 597 -3.74 20.23 5.68
CA ASP A 597 -4.10 18.86 6.03
C ASP A 597 -3.30 17.82 5.25
N LEU A 598 -3.31 16.56 5.70
CA LEU A 598 -2.79 15.40 4.98
C LEU A 598 -1.30 15.49 4.63
N GLY A 599 -0.51 16.19 5.44
CA GLY A 599 0.94 16.22 5.28
C GLY A 599 1.59 14.89 5.66
N VAL A 600 2.62 14.49 4.92
CA VAL A 600 3.40 13.28 5.19
C VAL A 600 4.87 13.65 5.32
N VAL A 601 5.48 13.31 6.46
CA VAL A 601 6.92 13.46 6.70
C VAL A 601 7.48 12.07 6.96
N GLU A 602 8.29 11.56 6.03
CA GLU A 602 8.77 10.18 6.12
C GLU A 602 10.24 9.99 5.76
N TYR A 603 10.83 8.98 6.39
CA TYR A 603 12.22 8.54 6.18
C TYR A 603 13.23 9.69 6.29
N SER A 604 12.92 10.77 7.00
CA SER A 604 13.69 12.02 7.03
C SER A 604 14.59 12.11 8.28
N VAL A 605 15.57 13.01 8.24
CA VAL A 605 16.53 13.24 9.34
C VAL A 605 16.48 14.70 9.73
N PHE A 606 16.30 14.96 11.02
CA PHE A 606 16.10 16.28 11.61
C PHE A 606 17.07 16.42 12.76
N GLU A 607 18.07 17.28 12.64
CA GLU A 607 19.13 17.29 13.64
C GLU A 607 19.85 18.62 13.85
N TYR A 608 20.30 18.81 15.09
CA TYR A 608 21.35 19.78 15.39
C TYR A 608 22.71 19.10 15.52
N ARG A 609 23.74 19.75 15.01
CA ARG A 609 25.13 19.33 15.25
C ARG A 609 25.54 19.48 16.71
N SER A 610 24.90 20.39 17.44
CA SER A 610 25.12 20.61 18.87
C SER A 610 23.81 20.85 19.61
N THR A 611 23.42 22.10 19.78
CA THR A 611 22.10 22.55 20.21
C THR A 611 21.56 23.54 19.18
N ASP A 612 20.32 23.96 19.38
CA ASP A 612 19.78 25.15 18.77
C ASP A 612 20.49 26.44 19.27
N ASN A 613 20.18 27.58 18.66
CA ASN A 613 20.63 28.91 19.06
C ASN A 613 19.76 29.52 20.19
N ASP A 614 18.52 29.06 20.37
CA ASP A 614 17.58 29.49 21.43
C ASP A 614 16.66 28.34 21.91
N ASP A 615 15.45 28.64 22.42
CA ASP A 615 14.46 27.67 22.89
C ASP A 615 13.21 27.54 22.01
N TYR A 616 13.13 28.28 20.90
CA TYR A 616 12.00 28.34 19.99
C TYR A 616 12.14 27.40 18.78
N THR A 617 12.46 26.13 19.05
CA THR A 617 12.61 25.10 18.00
C THR A 617 11.73 23.88 18.17
N ASN A 618 11.46 23.22 17.04
CA ASN A 618 10.78 21.95 16.92
C ASN A 618 11.35 21.19 15.72
N GLY A 619 11.08 19.89 15.65
CA GLY A 619 11.31 19.16 14.40
C GLY A 619 10.21 19.46 13.39
N VAL A 620 9.00 18.97 13.67
CA VAL A 620 7.80 19.22 12.88
C VAL A 620 6.77 19.91 13.77
N ASP A 621 6.40 21.14 13.42
CA ASP A 621 5.40 21.94 14.15
C ASP A 621 4.25 22.31 13.21
N VAL A 622 3.06 21.81 13.52
CA VAL A 622 1.86 21.97 12.71
C VAL A 622 0.71 22.55 13.52
N HIS A 623 0.21 23.69 13.06
CA HIS A 623 -1.04 24.27 13.52
C HIS A 623 -2.21 23.82 12.65
N GLY A 624 -3.32 23.42 13.28
CA GLY A 624 -4.61 23.18 12.63
C GLY A 624 -4.64 22.07 11.59
N GLY A 625 -3.68 21.14 11.59
CA GLY A 625 -3.58 20.09 10.59
C GLY A 625 -4.45 18.87 10.90
N ASP A 626 -5.12 18.32 9.88
CA ASP A 626 -5.87 17.06 9.95
C ASP A 626 -5.17 15.93 9.18
N GLY A 627 -5.05 14.76 9.80
CA GLY A 627 -4.64 13.52 9.12
C GLY A 627 -3.17 13.51 8.67
N TRP A 628 -2.29 14.18 9.41
CA TRP A 628 -0.85 14.14 9.16
C TRP A 628 -0.24 12.78 9.52
N ILE A 629 0.77 12.36 8.76
CA ILE A 629 1.55 11.15 9.03
C ILE A 629 3.03 11.51 9.16
N ILE A 630 3.61 11.26 10.32
CA ILE A 630 5.03 11.50 10.60
C ILE A 630 5.64 10.14 10.93
N ARG A 631 6.40 9.56 10.00
CA ARG A 631 6.87 8.17 10.14
C ARG A 631 8.31 7.87 9.74
N HIS A 632 8.91 6.91 10.43
CA HIS A 632 10.25 6.38 10.11
C HIS A 632 11.34 7.46 10.00
N ASN A 633 11.21 8.57 10.74
CA ASN A 633 12.18 9.66 10.76
C ASN A 633 13.17 9.52 11.93
N LEU A 634 14.32 10.19 11.82
CA LEU A 634 15.23 10.46 12.94
C LEU A 634 15.11 11.92 13.37
N PHE A 635 14.86 12.14 14.67
CA PHE A 635 14.99 13.44 15.34
C PHE A 635 16.14 13.39 16.33
N ARG A 636 17.12 14.28 16.20
CA ARG A 636 18.35 14.23 17.00
C ARG A 636 18.77 15.61 17.53
N ASN A 637 19.13 15.66 18.81
CA ASN A 637 19.71 16.83 19.47
C ASN A 637 18.82 18.09 19.42
N ILE A 638 17.50 17.94 19.41
CA ILE A 638 16.57 19.08 19.51
C ILE A 638 16.53 19.51 20.97
N LEU A 639 17.48 20.40 21.30
CA LEU A 639 17.83 20.88 22.62
C LEU A 639 18.10 22.38 22.53
N SER A 640 17.69 23.12 23.55
CA SER A 640 18.06 24.52 23.71
C SER A 640 19.49 24.66 24.28
N PRO A 641 20.12 25.83 24.18
CA PRO A 641 21.30 26.15 24.95
C PRO A 641 21.09 25.99 26.47
N ALA A 642 22.18 25.76 27.21
CA ALA A 642 22.12 25.43 28.64
C ALA A 642 21.50 26.53 29.53
N ASP A 643 21.49 27.77 29.07
CA ASP A 643 21.00 28.96 29.77
C ASP A 643 19.62 29.43 29.28
N GLN A 644 18.98 28.68 28.37
CA GLN A 644 17.66 29.00 27.80
C GLN A 644 16.54 28.14 28.40
N ALA A 645 15.29 28.46 28.07
CA ALA A 645 14.15 27.66 28.52
C ALA A 645 14.04 26.35 27.72
N LEU A 646 12.95 25.63 27.94
CA LEU A 646 12.70 24.31 27.38
C LEU A 646 12.42 24.39 25.87
N ALA A 647 13.30 23.79 25.05
CA ALA A 647 13.06 23.63 23.61
C ALA A 647 11.70 22.97 23.29
N GLY A 648 11.09 23.34 22.17
CA GLY A 648 9.83 22.78 21.69
C GLY A 648 9.87 21.26 21.44
N PRO A 649 8.70 20.60 21.32
CA PRO A 649 8.64 19.19 20.94
C PRO A 649 9.24 18.92 19.56
N ALA A 650 9.94 17.80 19.41
CA ALA A 650 10.41 17.30 18.13
C ALA A 650 9.25 17.10 17.13
N VAL A 651 8.08 16.66 17.59
CA VAL A 651 6.83 16.66 16.81
C VAL A 651 5.75 17.36 17.64
N LEU A 652 5.19 18.45 17.12
CA LEU A 652 4.16 19.24 17.78
C LEU A 652 2.97 19.42 16.82
N MET A 653 1.83 18.82 17.17
CA MET A 653 0.57 18.93 16.42
C MET A 653 -0.46 19.59 17.32
N TRP A 654 -0.86 20.82 17.04
CA TRP A 654 -1.64 21.62 17.98
C TRP A 654 -2.53 22.65 17.28
N ASN A 655 -3.24 23.45 18.08
CA ASN A 655 -4.11 24.51 17.62
C ASN A 655 -5.21 24.03 16.65
N ASP A 656 -6.16 23.22 17.13
CA ASP A 656 -7.23 22.54 16.37
C ASP A 656 -6.76 21.41 15.44
N SER A 657 -5.57 20.87 15.69
CA SER A 657 -5.08 19.73 14.91
C SER A 657 -5.86 18.45 15.23
N ARG A 658 -5.86 17.47 14.34
CA ARG A 658 -6.60 16.21 14.54
C ARG A 658 -6.05 15.05 13.75
N ASN A 659 -6.32 13.84 14.24
CA ASN A 659 -6.06 12.57 13.54
C ASN A 659 -4.61 12.37 13.09
N SER A 660 -3.64 13.00 13.78
CA SER A 660 -2.22 12.84 13.47
C SER A 660 -1.74 11.43 13.82
N VAL A 661 -0.95 10.81 12.94
CA VAL A 661 -0.27 9.55 13.17
C VAL A 661 1.22 9.80 13.27
N VAL A 662 1.82 9.46 14.41
CA VAL A 662 3.26 9.55 14.63
C VAL A 662 3.79 8.16 14.92
N GLU A 663 4.47 7.55 13.94
CA GLU A 663 4.84 6.14 14.00
C GLU A 663 6.26 5.77 13.56
N GLY A 664 6.89 4.79 14.20
CA GLY A 664 8.16 4.26 13.73
C GLY A 664 9.33 5.24 13.76
N ASN A 665 9.22 6.38 14.46
CA ASN A 665 10.27 7.38 14.50
C ASN A 665 11.28 7.08 15.61
N THR A 666 12.53 7.53 15.41
CA THR A 666 13.59 7.46 16.40
C THR A 666 13.92 8.87 16.90
N PHE A 667 13.94 9.05 18.21
CA PHE A 667 14.25 10.31 18.89
C PHE A 667 15.49 10.13 19.77
N ILE A 668 16.54 10.90 19.51
CA ILE A 668 17.79 10.83 20.26
C ILE A 668 18.10 12.20 20.84
N ASN A 669 18.21 12.27 22.17
CA ASN A 669 18.57 13.51 22.88
C ASN A 669 17.67 14.69 22.48
N VAL A 670 16.36 14.51 22.58
CA VAL A 670 15.37 15.57 22.37
C VAL A 670 14.78 16.03 23.71
N ALA A 671 14.62 17.33 23.90
CA ALA A 671 14.12 17.91 25.16
C ALA A 671 12.65 17.56 25.40
N ARG A 672 11.85 17.59 24.34
CA ARG A 672 10.47 17.11 24.25
C ARG A 672 10.33 16.28 22.97
N GLY A 673 9.67 15.13 23.05
CA GLY A 673 9.54 14.23 21.91
C GLY A 673 8.31 14.57 21.07
N ILE A 674 7.19 13.88 21.33
CA ILE A 674 5.92 14.08 20.62
C ILE A 674 4.94 14.82 21.53
N SER A 675 4.25 15.80 21.00
CA SER A 675 3.14 16.51 21.65
C SER A 675 1.94 16.57 20.72
N LEU A 676 0.89 15.82 21.06
CA LEU A 676 -0.44 16.00 20.45
C LEU A 676 -1.23 16.94 21.37
N GLY A 677 -1.33 18.19 20.92
CA GLY A 677 -1.72 19.36 21.68
C GLY A 677 -0.65 19.84 22.67
N LEU A 678 -0.82 21.04 23.21
CA LEU A 678 0.16 21.77 24.02
C LEU A 678 -0.48 22.60 25.15
N VAL A 679 -1.69 23.13 24.94
CA VAL A 679 -2.40 24.00 25.90
C VAL A 679 -3.83 23.53 26.15
N ASP A 680 -4.47 24.00 27.23
CA ASP A 680 -5.91 23.80 27.47
C ASP A 680 -6.70 24.82 26.64
N LYS A 681 -7.25 24.41 25.51
CA LYS A 681 -7.87 25.34 24.56
C LYS A 681 -9.28 25.69 24.98
N VAL A 682 -9.54 26.99 25.13
CA VAL A 682 -10.90 27.49 25.39
C VAL A 682 -11.75 27.40 24.12
N GLY A 683 -12.90 26.72 24.21
CA GLY A 683 -13.89 26.68 23.13
C GLY A 683 -13.63 25.64 22.03
N GLY A 684 -12.74 24.68 22.27
CA GLY A 684 -12.40 23.62 21.33
C GLY A 684 -11.48 22.58 21.96
N PHE A 685 -10.68 21.91 21.15
CA PHE A 685 -9.58 21.05 21.58
C PHE A 685 -8.30 21.49 20.88
N ASP A 686 -7.17 21.48 21.59
CA ASP A 686 -5.88 21.82 20.98
C ASP A 686 -5.43 20.76 19.97
N HIS A 687 -5.68 19.49 20.27
CA HIS A 687 -5.64 18.39 19.31
C HIS A 687 -6.83 17.42 19.53
N GLN A 688 -7.17 16.52 18.61
CA GLN A 688 -8.14 15.45 18.87
C GLN A 688 -7.86 14.17 18.05
N GLY A 689 -8.12 13.00 18.65
CA GLY A 689 -7.87 11.70 18.04
C GLY A 689 -6.38 11.42 17.83
N GLY A 690 -6.05 10.70 16.77
CA GLY A 690 -4.68 10.38 16.38
C GLY A 690 -4.02 9.24 17.16
N THR A 691 -2.82 8.86 16.73
CA THR A 691 -2.10 7.69 17.21
C THR A 691 -0.60 7.97 17.33
N ILE A 692 -0.02 7.63 18.48
CA ILE A 692 1.42 7.63 18.73
C ILE A 692 1.87 6.19 18.93
N ARG A 693 2.64 5.61 18.01
CA ARG A 693 2.99 4.19 18.08
C ARG A 693 4.36 3.78 17.57
N ASN A 694 4.92 2.69 18.08
CA ASN A 694 6.17 2.11 17.59
C ASN A 694 7.34 3.12 17.50
N ASN A 695 7.38 4.14 18.36
CA ASN A 695 8.48 5.11 18.37
C ASN A 695 9.55 4.73 19.41
N LEU A 696 10.80 5.02 19.10
CA LEU A 696 11.95 4.84 19.99
C LEU A 696 12.43 6.19 20.52
N PHE A 697 12.60 6.30 21.84
CA PHE A 697 13.18 7.48 22.48
C PHE A 697 14.38 7.08 23.33
N TYR A 698 15.53 7.65 23.00
CA TYR A 698 16.71 7.60 23.86
C TYR A 698 17.13 9.01 24.27
N ARG A 699 17.41 9.19 25.56
CA ARG A 699 17.94 10.43 26.10
C ARG A 699 19.05 10.14 27.09
N ASP A 700 20.15 10.85 26.97
CA ASP A 700 21.23 10.81 27.95
C ASP A 700 20.79 11.32 29.32
N ALA A 701 21.36 10.74 30.38
CA ALA A 701 21.02 11.08 31.77
C ALA A 701 21.37 12.52 32.15
N LYS A 702 22.29 13.16 31.41
CA LYS A 702 22.76 14.52 31.63
C LYS A 702 22.77 15.28 30.32
N LEU A 703 21.65 15.91 30.02
CA LEU A 703 21.56 16.88 28.94
C LEU A 703 21.92 18.29 29.43
N PRO A 704 22.39 19.17 28.52
CA PRO A 704 22.86 20.50 28.89
C PRO A 704 21.73 21.47 29.26
N CYS A 705 20.46 21.16 28.94
CA CYS A 705 19.32 22.07 29.05
C CYS A 705 18.15 21.45 29.84
N ALA A 706 17.12 22.25 30.05
CA ALA A 706 15.84 21.76 30.57
C ALA A 706 15.22 20.71 29.61
N VAL A 707 14.56 19.72 30.18
CA VAL A 707 13.88 18.65 29.45
C VAL A 707 12.52 18.37 30.08
N ASP A 708 11.65 17.72 29.32
CA ASP A 708 10.30 17.35 29.75
C ASP A 708 9.95 15.95 29.18
N ALA A 709 8.70 15.53 29.34
CA ALA A 709 8.21 14.21 28.94
C ALA A 709 8.48 13.93 27.45
N PRO A 710 9.00 12.73 27.12
CA PRO A 710 9.15 12.27 25.74
C PRO A 710 7.83 12.22 24.96
N ILE A 711 6.71 11.84 25.60
CA ILE A 711 5.38 11.85 24.97
C ILE A 711 4.42 12.67 25.82
N LEU A 712 3.78 13.64 25.17
CA LEU A 712 2.77 14.54 25.73
C LEU A 712 1.46 14.40 24.93
N VAL A 713 0.35 14.25 25.65
CA VAL A 713 -1.01 14.28 25.08
C VAL A 713 -1.80 15.32 25.86
N THR A 714 -1.94 16.52 25.32
CA THR A 714 -2.43 17.70 26.06
C THR A 714 -3.65 18.26 25.36
N ASP A 715 -4.79 18.32 26.07
CA ASP A 715 -6.08 18.67 25.47
C ASP A 715 -6.35 17.93 24.14
N SER A 716 -6.24 16.59 24.20
CA SER A 716 -6.32 15.71 23.04
C SER A 716 -7.17 14.47 23.32
N PRO A 717 -8.52 14.60 23.29
CA PRO A 717 -9.41 13.48 23.52
C PRO A 717 -9.26 12.37 22.47
N GLY A 718 -9.46 11.13 22.87
CA GLY A 718 -9.48 9.97 21.96
C GLY A 718 -8.11 9.55 21.39
N THR A 719 -7.01 10.15 21.84
CA THR A 719 -5.66 9.78 21.38
C THR A 719 -5.26 8.38 21.84
N GLN A 720 -4.63 7.65 20.94
CA GLN A 720 -4.10 6.31 21.17
C GLN A 720 -2.58 6.34 21.32
N VAL A 721 -2.03 5.67 22.33
CA VAL A 721 -0.58 5.63 22.58
C VAL A 721 -0.14 4.19 22.80
N TYR A 722 0.45 3.56 21.79
CA TYR A 722 0.70 2.12 21.76
C TYR A 722 2.15 1.76 21.46
N HIS A 723 2.71 0.76 22.14
CA HIS A 723 3.96 0.16 21.70
C HIS A 723 5.09 1.17 21.49
N ASN A 724 5.25 2.18 22.35
CA ASN A 724 6.41 3.07 22.29
C ASN A 724 7.48 2.59 23.27
N THR A 725 8.77 2.76 22.92
CA THR A 725 9.89 2.47 23.82
C THR A 725 10.57 3.77 24.23
N VAL A 726 10.64 4.05 25.54
CA VAL A 726 11.16 5.30 26.10
C VAL A 726 12.25 5.04 27.14
N ILE A 727 13.46 5.53 26.86
CA ILE A 727 14.60 5.49 27.76
C ILE A 727 15.08 6.93 28.01
N ALA A 728 14.58 7.53 29.09
CA ALA A 728 14.86 8.90 29.51
C ALA A 728 15.96 9.02 30.57
N ARG A 729 16.43 7.89 31.11
CA ARG A 729 17.54 7.76 32.06
C ARG A 729 17.43 8.67 33.29
N GLY A 730 16.20 8.89 33.77
CA GLY A 730 15.90 9.72 34.93
C GLY A 730 16.11 11.23 34.73
N SER A 731 16.32 11.69 33.50
CA SER A 731 16.44 13.13 33.19
C SER A 731 15.14 13.91 33.44
N TYR A 732 13.99 13.21 33.40
CA TYR A 732 12.67 13.71 33.76
C TYR A 732 11.84 12.55 34.37
N PRO A 733 10.98 12.78 35.38
CA PRO A 733 10.32 11.69 36.11
C PRO A 733 9.26 10.90 35.32
N ASN A 734 8.71 11.50 34.26
CA ASN A 734 7.59 10.92 33.51
C ASN A 734 8.00 10.67 32.04
N SER A 735 7.68 9.49 31.52
CA SER A 735 7.92 9.11 30.12
C SER A 735 6.74 9.48 29.23
N ILE A 736 5.52 9.38 29.77
CA ILE A 736 4.28 9.76 29.08
C ILE A 736 3.45 10.60 30.04
N GLU A 737 3.10 11.82 29.64
CA GLU A 737 2.15 12.67 30.36
C GLU A 737 0.92 12.93 29.49
N TYR A 738 -0.26 12.89 30.11
CA TYR A 738 -1.50 13.30 29.46
C TYR A 738 -2.26 14.28 30.35
N ARG A 739 -2.71 15.37 29.73
CA ARG A 739 -3.06 16.61 30.44
C ARG A 739 -4.38 17.22 29.98
N PHE A 740 -4.96 17.88 30.97
CA PHE A 740 -6.28 18.51 31.07
C PHE A 740 -7.45 17.54 31.01
N ALA A 741 -8.53 17.92 31.71
CA ALA A 741 -9.76 17.13 31.79
C ALA A 741 -10.42 16.86 30.42
N SER A 742 -10.08 17.67 29.42
CA SER A 742 -10.48 17.48 28.04
C SER A 742 -9.81 16.28 27.37
N SER A 743 -8.59 15.90 27.75
CA SER A 743 -7.93 14.65 27.36
C SER A 743 -8.61 13.45 28.03
N ARG A 744 -9.68 12.99 27.39
CA ARG A 744 -10.51 11.86 27.83
C ARG A 744 -10.68 10.83 26.73
N GLY A 745 -10.99 9.59 27.11
CA GLY A 745 -11.14 8.49 26.15
C GLY A 745 -9.82 8.08 25.49
N LEU A 746 -8.69 8.42 26.11
CA LEU A 746 -7.37 7.96 25.68
C LEU A 746 -7.25 6.45 25.92
N ASP A 747 -6.49 5.76 25.07
CA ASP A 747 -6.08 4.37 25.29
C ASP A 747 -4.56 4.26 25.19
N ILE A 748 -3.92 3.88 26.30
CA ILE A 748 -2.47 3.90 26.47
C ILE A 748 -2.02 2.49 26.81
N ARG A 749 -1.42 1.75 25.85
CA ARG A 749 -1.13 0.33 26.04
C ARG A 749 0.24 -0.09 25.54
N ASN A 750 0.80 -1.12 26.16
CA ASN A 750 2.03 -1.79 25.75
C ASN A 750 3.24 -0.87 25.53
N ASN A 751 3.30 0.27 26.21
CA ASN A 751 4.47 1.15 26.17
C ASN A 751 5.54 0.62 27.14
N LEU A 752 6.77 0.56 26.67
CA LEU A 752 7.95 0.21 27.47
C LEU A 752 8.71 1.49 27.82
N ALA A 753 8.82 1.79 29.12
CA ALA A 753 9.40 3.04 29.58
C ALA A 753 10.24 2.85 30.84
N ASP A 754 11.23 3.71 31.06
CA ASP A 754 12.03 3.79 32.31
C ASP A 754 11.55 4.91 33.27
N GLY A 755 10.42 5.54 32.96
CA GLY A 755 9.76 6.56 33.75
C GLY A 755 8.24 6.37 33.80
N LYS A 756 7.55 7.23 34.56
CA LYS A 756 6.11 7.06 34.84
C LYS A 756 5.22 7.42 33.65
N ILE A 757 4.02 6.84 33.62
CA ILE A 757 2.90 7.25 32.77
C ILE A 757 1.87 7.94 33.68
N VAL A 758 1.62 9.24 33.47
CA VAL A 758 0.94 10.08 34.47
C VAL A 758 -0.20 10.91 33.87
N ALA A 759 -1.39 10.76 34.46
CA ALA A 759 -2.50 11.69 34.30
C ALA A 759 -2.23 12.97 35.09
N ARG A 760 -2.49 14.12 34.49
CA ARG A 760 -2.45 15.40 35.20
C ARG A 760 -3.65 16.27 34.87
N GLU A 761 -3.94 17.21 35.77
CA GLU A 761 -5.00 18.23 35.61
C GLU A 761 -6.37 17.66 35.17
N GLY A 762 -6.74 16.49 35.68
CA GLY A 762 -8.05 15.87 35.46
C GLY A 762 -8.16 14.98 34.22
N ALA A 763 -7.07 14.76 33.47
CA ALA A 763 -7.07 13.89 32.29
C ALA A 763 -7.39 12.42 32.65
N THR A 764 -7.95 11.67 31.70
CA THR A 764 -8.36 10.26 31.91
C THR A 764 -7.97 9.38 30.72
N ALA A 765 -7.55 8.15 31.02
CA ALA A 765 -7.16 7.16 30.02
C ALA A 765 -7.52 5.74 30.47
N THR A 766 -7.79 4.87 29.51
CA THR A 766 -7.68 3.41 29.70
C THR A 766 -6.20 3.05 29.57
N SER A 767 -5.65 2.30 30.51
CA SER A 767 -4.23 1.93 30.53
C SER A 767 -4.06 0.45 30.83
N GLY A 768 -3.19 -0.24 30.08
CA GLY A 768 -2.94 -1.67 30.26
C GLY A 768 -1.70 -2.17 29.52
N GLY A 769 -1.00 -3.18 30.05
CA GLY A 769 0.19 -3.77 29.43
C GLY A 769 1.44 -2.87 29.38
N ASN A 770 1.41 -1.68 29.97
CA ASN A 770 2.57 -0.79 30.01
C ASN A 770 3.58 -1.24 31.07
N VAL A 771 4.87 -1.14 30.76
CA VAL A 771 5.98 -1.38 31.69
C VAL A 771 6.73 -0.06 31.89
N THR A 772 6.90 0.37 33.14
CA THR A 772 7.55 1.65 33.51
C THR A 772 8.89 1.48 34.23
N SER A 773 9.44 0.27 34.18
CA SER A 773 10.69 -0.14 34.82
C SER A 773 11.72 -0.66 33.81
N ALA A 774 11.66 -0.19 32.57
CA ALA A 774 12.63 -0.54 31.54
C ALA A 774 14.04 -0.15 32.01
N ASN A 775 15.04 -0.90 31.57
CA ASN A 775 16.43 -0.58 31.85
C ASN A 775 17.30 -0.90 30.63
N LEU A 776 18.52 -0.36 30.60
CA LEU A 776 19.39 -0.42 29.42
C LEU A 776 19.77 -1.84 29.00
N SER A 777 19.73 -2.83 29.89
CA SER A 777 20.11 -4.21 29.56
C SER A 777 19.09 -4.93 28.68
N LEU A 778 17.92 -4.32 28.44
CA LEU A 778 16.90 -4.89 27.57
C LEU A 778 17.23 -4.70 26.08
N PHE A 779 18.23 -3.88 25.73
CA PHE A 779 18.39 -3.37 24.38
C PHE A 779 19.78 -3.57 23.79
N VAL A 780 19.87 -3.63 22.45
CA VAL A 780 21.11 -3.88 21.71
C VAL A 780 22.12 -2.74 21.85
N ASN A 781 21.74 -1.48 21.52
CA ASN A 781 22.64 -0.34 21.62
C ASN A 781 21.91 1.00 21.88
N PRO A 782 21.43 1.21 23.13
CA PRO A 782 20.64 2.38 23.47
C PRO A 782 21.26 3.73 23.11
N ALA A 783 22.56 3.90 23.34
CA ALA A 783 23.24 5.18 23.11
C ALA A 783 23.24 5.62 21.64
N ALA A 784 23.09 4.68 20.71
CA ALA A 784 22.94 4.96 19.28
C ALA A 784 21.47 5.14 18.84
N GLY A 785 20.51 5.05 19.77
CA GLY A 785 19.08 5.01 19.48
C GLY A 785 18.56 3.63 19.07
N ASP A 786 19.40 2.60 19.11
CA ASP A 786 19.04 1.22 18.81
C ASP A 786 18.48 0.56 20.08
N LEU A 787 17.16 0.61 20.18
CA LEU A 787 16.37 0.06 21.28
C LEU A 787 15.62 -1.21 20.87
N HIS A 788 16.18 -2.00 19.94
CA HIS A 788 15.71 -3.36 19.70
C HIS A 788 16.02 -4.23 20.91
N LEU A 789 15.11 -5.14 21.23
CA LEU A 789 15.20 -6.03 22.37
C LEU A 789 16.33 -7.03 22.19
N VAL A 790 17.02 -7.36 23.28
CA VAL A 790 17.97 -8.49 23.30
C VAL A 790 17.24 -9.78 23.64
N SER A 791 17.85 -10.90 23.24
CA SER A 791 17.37 -12.24 23.60
C SER A 791 17.15 -12.37 25.11
N GLY A 792 15.98 -12.87 25.50
CA GLY A 792 15.62 -13.10 26.90
C GLY A 792 15.20 -11.85 27.67
N ALA A 793 15.00 -10.71 26.99
CA ALA A 793 14.39 -9.54 27.60
C ALA A 793 13.04 -9.91 28.24
N GLY A 794 12.87 -9.60 29.54
CA GLY A 794 11.67 -10.02 30.31
C GLY A 794 10.37 -9.30 29.93
N VAL A 795 10.36 -8.58 28.81
CA VAL A 795 9.21 -7.84 28.25
C VAL A 795 8.69 -8.49 26.97
N ILE A 796 9.38 -9.54 26.50
CA ILE A 796 8.97 -10.37 25.37
C ILE A 796 7.70 -11.13 25.73
N ASP A 797 6.72 -11.12 24.83
CA ASP A 797 5.39 -11.73 24.98
C ASP A 797 4.59 -11.23 26.21
N GLN A 798 4.93 -10.07 26.77
CA GLN A 798 4.28 -9.55 28.00
C GLN A 798 3.21 -8.48 27.76
N GLY A 799 3.03 -8.03 26.52
CA GLY A 799 2.04 -7.04 26.15
C GLY A 799 0.62 -7.59 26.22
N VAL A 800 -0.35 -6.70 26.47
CA VAL A 800 -1.76 -7.06 26.35
C VAL A 800 -2.15 -7.12 24.87
N PRO A 801 -3.00 -8.07 24.45
CA PRO A 801 -3.47 -8.10 23.07
C PRO A 801 -4.19 -6.80 22.70
N LEU A 802 -3.84 -6.27 21.54
CA LEU A 802 -4.51 -5.14 20.90
C LEU A 802 -4.94 -5.55 19.50
N PRO A 803 -6.07 -5.04 18.99
CA PRO A 803 -6.48 -5.30 17.61
C PRO A 803 -5.59 -4.61 16.55
N GLY A 804 -4.64 -3.78 16.98
CA GLY A 804 -3.57 -3.15 16.20
C GLY A 804 -2.72 -2.29 17.15
N PRO A 805 -1.49 -1.87 16.81
CA PRO A 805 -0.73 -2.09 15.57
C PRO A 805 -0.21 -3.52 15.41
N LEU A 806 -0.32 -4.06 14.20
CA LEU A 806 0.07 -5.43 13.88
C LEU A 806 1.56 -5.58 13.57
N TYR A 807 2.20 -4.50 13.11
CA TYR A 807 3.61 -4.47 12.82
C TYR A 807 4.35 -3.66 13.88
N ASP A 808 5.59 -4.02 14.14
CA ASP A 808 6.51 -3.31 15.02
C ASP A 808 7.21 -2.15 14.30
N ILE A 809 8.31 -1.64 14.86
CA ILE A 809 9.09 -0.55 14.25
C ILE A 809 9.79 -0.94 12.95
N ASP A 810 10.20 -2.20 12.80
CA ASP A 810 10.93 -2.70 11.63
C ASP A 810 9.99 -3.13 10.50
N GLY A 811 8.69 -3.19 10.78
CA GLY A 811 7.68 -3.76 9.87
C GLY A 811 7.50 -5.26 10.06
N GLN A 812 7.96 -5.83 11.17
CA GLN A 812 7.81 -7.24 11.51
C GLN A 812 6.47 -7.46 12.20
N LEU A 813 5.81 -8.58 11.88
CA LEU A 813 4.49 -8.89 12.43
C LEU A 813 4.60 -9.21 13.93
N ARG A 814 3.65 -8.75 14.74
CA ARG A 814 3.50 -9.22 16.12
C ARG A 814 2.77 -10.57 16.11
N ASN A 815 3.53 -11.66 16.15
CA ASN A 815 3.06 -13.03 15.87
C ASN A 815 2.77 -13.84 17.16
N GLY A 816 2.19 -13.20 18.17
CA GLY A 816 1.92 -13.81 19.47
C GLY A 816 1.25 -12.83 20.43
N PRO A 817 1.26 -13.09 21.75
CA PRO A 817 1.18 -12.02 22.73
C PRO A 817 2.26 -10.99 22.36
N PRO A 818 1.92 -9.71 22.16
CA PRO A 818 2.89 -8.79 21.61
C PRO A 818 3.95 -8.43 22.66
N ASP A 819 5.15 -8.06 22.22
CA ASP A 819 6.16 -7.51 23.10
C ASP A 819 5.72 -6.14 23.65
N VAL A 820 6.16 -5.82 24.87
CA VAL A 820 5.98 -4.47 25.40
C VAL A 820 7.03 -3.56 24.79
N GLY A 821 6.60 -2.46 24.16
CA GLY A 821 7.47 -1.53 23.45
C GLY A 821 7.29 -1.58 21.94
N ALA A 822 8.15 -0.84 21.25
CA ALA A 822 8.08 -0.60 19.80
C ALA A 822 8.62 -1.74 18.94
N ASP A 823 9.53 -2.52 19.47
CA ASP A 823 10.15 -3.68 18.81
C ASP A 823 9.35 -4.95 19.10
N GLU A 824 9.37 -5.90 18.17
CA GLU A 824 8.97 -7.29 18.42
C GLU A 824 10.23 -8.16 18.28
N TYR A 825 10.60 -8.89 19.33
CA TYR A 825 11.77 -9.73 19.32
C TYR A 825 11.49 -11.03 18.54
N TRP A 826 12.12 -11.16 17.37
CA TRP A 826 12.10 -12.41 16.63
C TRP A 826 13.32 -13.28 16.97
N LEU A 827 13.05 -14.54 17.33
CA LEU A 827 14.09 -15.57 17.31
C LEU A 827 14.52 -15.78 15.85
N GLU A 828 15.71 -15.30 15.48
CA GLU A 828 16.38 -15.83 14.30
C GLU A 828 16.42 -17.37 14.44
N ARG A 829 15.73 -18.09 13.55
CA ARG A 829 15.87 -19.55 13.46
C ARG A 829 17.28 -19.87 12.98
N SER A 830 18.23 -19.84 13.90
CA SER A 830 19.55 -20.43 13.73
C SER A 830 19.39 -21.95 13.76
N GLY A 831 19.26 -22.55 12.57
CA GLY A 831 19.50 -23.99 12.42
C GLY A 831 18.54 -24.76 11.51
N GLU A 832 18.54 -24.48 10.20
CA GLU A 832 18.30 -25.50 9.14
C GLU A 832 19.14 -25.22 7.87
N ALA A 833 20.33 -24.61 8.01
CA ALA A 833 21.23 -24.35 6.87
C ALA A 833 22.60 -25.07 6.95
N GLU A 834 22.92 -25.78 8.03
CA GLU A 834 24.16 -26.56 8.15
C GLU A 834 23.90 -27.96 8.71
N MET A 835 23.25 -28.81 7.91
CA MET A 835 23.40 -30.27 8.07
C MET A 835 22.91 -30.96 6.80
N LEU A 836 23.71 -30.98 5.73
CA LEU A 836 23.65 -31.96 4.64
C LEU A 836 24.78 -31.75 3.60
N ILE A 837 26.03 -31.52 4.04
CA ILE A 837 27.19 -31.82 3.19
C ILE A 837 28.27 -32.45 4.08
N GLU A 838 28.09 -33.73 4.40
CA GLU A 838 29.23 -34.64 4.54
C GLU A 838 28.74 -36.09 4.36
N GLY A 839 29.25 -36.73 3.31
CA GLY A 839 29.26 -38.19 3.19
C GLY A 839 28.17 -38.82 2.34
N SER A 840 28.37 -38.89 1.02
CA SER A 840 28.30 -40.18 0.30
C SER A 840 28.74 -40.03 -1.16
N ASP A 841 30.06 -40.01 -1.35
CA ASP A 841 30.65 -40.63 -2.52
C ASP A 841 30.60 -42.16 -2.31
N GLN A 842 29.57 -42.84 -2.82
CA GLN A 842 29.65 -44.26 -3.15
C GLN A 842 28.78 -44.59 -4.36
N ARG A 843 29.51 -44.89 -5.42
CA ARG A 843 29.20 -45.58 -6.67
C ARG A 843 28.02 -46.57 -6.62
N THR A 844 27.32 -46.58 -7.74
CA THR A 844 26.47 -47.66 -8.27
C THR A 844 27.16 -49.03 -8.25
N ASP A 845 26.46 -50.07 -7.79
CA ASP A 845 26.32 -51.35 -8.53
C ASP A 845 25.10 -52.17 -8.01
N PRO A 846 24.37 -52.92 -8.87
CA PRO A 846 23.12 -53.59 -8.52
C PRO A 846 23.32 -55.11 -8.34
N ALA A 847 22.76 -55.73 -7.30
CA ALA A 847 22.43 -57.16 -7.32
C ALA A 847 21.70 -57.68 -6.07
N ARG A 848 20.64 -58.45 -6.36
CA ARG A 848 20.17 -59.68 -5.67
C ARG A 848 19.35 -59.54 -4.37
N TYR A 849 18.04 -59.77 -4.57
CA TYR A 849 17.23 -60.83 -3.93
C TYR A 849 17.93 -61.62 -2.80
N VAL A 850 17.31 -61.68 -1.61
CA VAL A 850 16.63 -62.87 -1.03
C VAL A 850 15.98 -62.46 0.31
N VAL A 851 14.68 -62.73 0.44
CA VAL A 851 13.88 -62.81 1.69
C VAL A 851 14.13 -64.21 2.28
N PRO A 852 14.24 -64.42 3.61
CA PRO A 852 13.05 -64.87 4.33
C PRO A 852 12.92 -64.45 5.81
N GLU A 853 11.65 -64.21 6.15
CA GLU A 853 10.92 -64.72 7.32
C GLU A 853 11.32 -64.32 8.75
N GLY A 854 10.30 -63.85 9.49
CA GLY A 854 9.87 -64.62 10.66
C GLY A 854 9.59 -63.83 11.93
N ARG A 855 8.29 -63.58 12.16
CA ARG A 855 7.55 -63.65 13.44
C ARG A 855 8.25 -63.14 14.71
N THR A 856 7.68 -62.10 15.31
CA THR A 856 6.63 -62.20 16.36
C THR A 856 5.85 -60.91 16.44
#